data_AF-C6HQ64-F1
#
_entry.id   AF-C6HQ64-F1
#
_cell.length_a   1.000
_cell.length_b   1.000
_cell.length_c   1.000
_cell.angle_alpha   90.00
_cell.angle_beta   90.00
_cell.angle_gamma   90.00
#
_symmetry.space_group_name_H-M   'P 1'
#
loop_
_entity.id
_entity.type
_entity.pdbx_description
1 polymer ?
#
loop_
_entity_poly.entity_id
_entity_poly.type
_entity_poly.pdbx_seq_one_letter_code
_entity_poly.pdbx_strand_id
1 'polypeptide(L)'
;MIVRRNSDLEMHLPDAAQAAPSTAANEADVDMSSDDLNTVSALPAKLAARFYQKSNGRRRASATSSRRSSISSLHSNISAHGGPHSDHVAQHLRRASIIESRKARLADRAAHAEKVRLRAALAKNESKHILREERALAAQQAREKLLAEITAKCEEEVRRAKKKAEDMKERKAAEHARQRLEMAEKFAEAEKRRLLYQQNTRRPRTTSLAAAEEKKFAKVAVKQLSRISATRIIQRAWRNHYARTVIREFREVDLSLERIRALSFEEVGALLSEEKLLTVTAKVLRLCGLQDTEGGAMGERGAVRTFLSSYLILAHPAQVLSSNGEQEQDLIAKGRDLLVIFEQVISQLSAIGVWPASLTTDLQALSESYNTFFSAFHAWKTHDSSVLIEIMLAQFIELELIWQTVKDDREGGAADDYQKGIRQNQILLLARLKRLAGAEKAMSMVKQALRKSKRDTLKNGASQQSIPRATSVPPSTELLPEPAKSPICESFSTADHLALAQLDQQEMTPRDRFAKALTALPDNRALVHELLINREYKIDQGPYTAIRRQIMNLMCEMMRKDIAKGLGTTWTVAMASVIQDRLLRSLRPGNSLHVLISEVLDPKYVENQCNAGTFSYDAFFEFMSNILPKLCAPYRDPEVKAFASDISGDAIDRLARLMGIIDLLSLDHTNFLLHVAAPQLIQEGPGYEQRVFSRLLQEGVITLERTREFWRVNRNTIIEDMKKRDPDNMNPDYKPPAAKIYAQGIVDLVLSNRRLSPELIPETLDMDRGHLEQIRSRAFMIAATASILLSAKNLLKRDVRSQWKSEADRIMTLDFNDIKPERVQSILESSHAMPASTRAQLFSTIKRVLSPATAASITATATAAASNSSAISISPDTIALLSSSHSSPSSSSSPFSGSDTGNNTNATNVDCFTDPVTKLMLSRLRAHVLARLSASSASERVRTTSTASQSLAAAGMPEFVNEVGKIVESLGKVREVDWLCHGMVYEEVWGEREEDRESRQG
;
A
#
# COMPACT_ATOMS: atom_id res chain seq x y z
N MET A 1 -34.52 -0.65 76.52
CA MET A 1 -34.85 0.63 77.20
C MET A 1 -34.62 1.74 76.18
N ILE A 2 -35.63 2.57 75.83
CA ILE A 2 -35.91 3.93 76.37
C ILE A 2 -34.88 4.94 75.84
N VAL A 3 -35.21 6.08 75.17
CA VAL A 3 -36.47 6.74 74.73
C VAL A 3 -36.10 7.68 73.53
N ARG A 4 -36.78 7.66 72.36
CA ARG A 4 -37.93 8.50 71.89
C ARG A 4 -37.77 10.05 71.95
N ARG A 5 -37.88 10.70 70.76
CA ARG A 5 -38.70 11.92 70.45
C ARG A 5 -38.32 13.26 71.16
N ASN A 6 -38.71 14.47 70.71
CA ASN A 6 -39.33 14.95 69.46
C ASN A 6 -38.98 16.44 69.18
N SER A 7 -39.40 16.91 68.00
CA SER A 7 -39.57 18.29 67.51
C SER A 7 -40.31 19.31 68.39
N ASP A 8 -40.09 20.59 68.10
CA ASP A 8 -41.01 21.73 68.28
C ASP A 8 -41.29 22.44 66.93
N LEU A 9 -42.22 23.42 66.84
CA LEU A 9 -42.83 23.85 65.54
C LEU A 9 -43.46 25.27 65.53
N GLU A 10 -43.10 26.11 64.55
CA GLU A 10 -43.83 27.35 64.12
C GLU A 10 -44.00 27.32 62.57
N MET A 11 -45.09 27.68 61.85
CA MET A 11 -46.29 28.55 62.01
C MET A 11 -46.13 29.98 61.41
N HIS A 12 -47.06 30.61 60.65
CA HIS A 12 -48.22 30.15 59.84
C HIS A 12 -48.86 31.32 59.00
N LEU A 13 -49.10 31.15 57.67
CA LEU A 13 -50.07 31.90 56.80
C LEU A 13 -49.93 33.46 56.66
N PRO A 14 -50.70 34.23 55.82
CA PRO A 14 -51.94 33.91 55.08
C PRO A 14 -52.13 34.40 53.59
N ASP A 15 -53.19 33.85 52.98
CA ASP A 15 -54.18 34.33 51.97
C ASP A 15 -53.88 34.98 50.57
N ALA A 16 -54.52 34.34 49.57
CA ALA A 16 -55.53 34.85 48.60
C ALA A 16 -55.23 35.80 47.40
N ALA A 17 -55.46 35.20 46.20
CA ALA A 17 -56.41 35.63 45.14
C ALA A 17 -56.02 36.55 43.95
N GLN A 18 -56.30 36.01 42.72
CA GLN A 18 -56.76 36.67 41.47
C GLN A 18 -55.76 37.59 40.70
N ALA A 19 -55.74 37.65 39.35
CA ALA A 19 -56.43 36.89 38.29
C ALA A 19 -55.63 36.90 36.95
N ALA A 20 -56.12 36.17 35.94
CA ALA A 20 -55.66 36.17 34.54
C ALA A 20 -55.98 37.51 33.82
N PRO A 21 -55.43 37.88 32.61
CA PRO A 21 -55.07 36.97 31.51
C PRO A 21 -53.88 37.35 30.58
N SER A 22 -53.70 36.52 29.53
CA SER A 22 -53.18 36.84 28.18
C SER A 22 -51.65 36.81 27.88
N THR A 23 -51.37 36.51 26.60
CA THR A 23 -50.11 36.70 25.83
C THR A 23 -48.81 35.97 26.23
N ALA A 24 -48.67 34.76 25.67
CA ALA A 24 -47.66 34.39 24.65
C ALA A 24 -46.17 34.14 25.00
N ALA A 25 -45.69 33.00 24.45
CA ALA A 25 -44.35 32.70 23.96
C ALA A 25 -43.20 32.41 24.96
N ASN A 26 -42.26 31.48 24.69
CA ASN A 26 -42.33 30.22 23.95
C ASN A 26 -41.00 29.44 24.18
N GLU A 27 -41.04 28.29 24.86
CA GLU A 27 -39.98 27.27 24.81
C GLU A 27 -40.63 25.88 24.80
N ALA A 28 -40.33 25.07 23.78
CA ALA A 28 -40.75 23.67 23.65
C ALA A 28 -39.85 22.94 22.64
N ASP A 29 -39.68 21.63 22.81
CA ASP A 29 -38.77 20.80 22.02
C ASP A 29 -39.13 20.70 20.52
N VAL A 30 -38.10 20.52 19.69
CA VAL A 30 -38.22 20.28 18.25
C VAL A 30 -38.37 18.78 18.00
N ASP A 31 -39.59 18.27 18.15
CA ASP A 31 -39.98 16.96 17.60
C ASP A 31 -40.55 17.15 16.19
N MET A 32 -40.01 16.42 15.21
CA MET A 32 -40.24 16.68 13.78
C MET A 32 -41.24 15.69 13.17
N SER A 33 -42.53 15.95 13.45
CA SER A 33 -43.64 15.36 12.69
C SER A 33 -44.56 16.45 12.14
N SER A 34 -44.73 16.47 10.82
CA SER A 34 -45.72 17.31 10.15
C SER A 34 -46.20 16.60 8.88
N ASP A 35 -47.38 16.00 8.95
CA ASP A 35 -48.24 15.88 7.76
C ASP A 35 -48.71 17.29 7.37
N ASP A 36 -48.87 17.52 6.07
CA ASP A 36 -49.56 18.71 5.56
C ASP A 36 -50.52 18.28 4.43
N LEU A 37 -51.78 18.71 4.52
CA LEU A 37 -52.89 18.13 3.75
C LEU A 37 -53.57 19.13 2.81
N ASN A 38 -53.94 18.62 1.63
CA ASN A 38 -54.94 19.18 0.71
C ASN A 38 -54.68 20.56 0.09
N THR A 39 -54.33 20.55 -1.20
CA THR A 39 -55.25 21.06 -2.24
C THR A 39 -54.85 20.55 -3.64
N VAL A 40 -55.55 19.54 -4.16
CA VAL A 40 -55.35 19.06 -5.54
C VAL A 40 -56.38 19.71 -6.46
N SER A 41 -56.02 20.85 -7.04
CA SER A 41 -56.79 21.46 -8.13
C SER A 41 -56.61 20.66 -9.41
N ALA A 42 -57.65 19.93 -9.82
CA ALA A 42 -57.63 19.11 -11.03
C ALA A 42 -57.56 19.98 -12.30
N LEU A 43 -56.69 19.62 -13.25
CA LEU A 43 -56.64 20.18 -14.60
C LEU A 43 -56.90 19.10 -15.66
N PRO A 44 -57.46 19.45 -16.84
CA PRO A 44 -58.35 18.52 -17.55
C PRO A 44 -57.66 17.41 -18.36
N ALA A 45 -58.31 16.24 -18.41
CA ALA A 45 -57.85 15.00 -19.04
C ALA A 45 -57.76 15.01 -20.59
N LYS A 46 -57.54 16.16 -21.23
CA LYS A 46 -57.44 16.32 -22.70
C LYS A 46 -56.08 16.80 -23.22
N LEU A 47 -55.11 17.09 -22.35
CA LEU A 47 -53.76 17.54 -22.75
C LEU A 47 -52.64 16.48 -22.62
N ALA A 48 -52.78 15.51 -21.71
CA ALA A 48 -51.77 14.46 -21.51
C ALA A 48 -51.57 13.54 -22.74
N ALA A 49 -52.54 13.47 -23.64
CA ALA A 49 -52.54 12.57 -24.81
C ALA A 49 -51.61 12.99 -25.97
N ARG A 50 -50.90 14.12 -25.87
CA ARG A 50 -50.06 14.66 -26.98
C ARG A 50 -48.54 14.47 -26.85
N PHE A 51 -48.02 13.98 -25.72
CA PHE A 51 -46.57 13.94 -25.48
C PHE A 51 -45.89 12.54 -25.58
N TYR A 52 -46.64 11.47 -25.89
CA TYR A 52 -46.08 10.13 -26.15
C TYR A 52 -46.11 9.77 -27.65
N GLN A 53 -45.42 10.56 -28.47
CA GLN A 53 -45.26 10.28 -29.90
C GLN A 53 -44.18 9.23 -30.14
N LYS A 54 -44.59 7.96 -30.26
CA LYS A 54 -43.66 6.82 -30.40
C LYS A 54 -43.24 6.60 -31.85
N SER A 55 -42.14 7.22 -32.26
CA SER A 55 -41.43 6.85 -33.49
C SER A 55 -40.71 5.50 -33.32
N ASN A 56 -40.66 4.70 -34.39
CA ASN A 56 -39.58 3.75 -34.64
C ASN A 56 -39.68 3.13 -36.03
N GLY A 57 -38.58 3.11 -36.79
CA GLY A 57 -38.55 2.60 -38.16
C GLY A 57 -37.24 1.93 -38.56
N ARG A 58 -37.33 0.63 -38.88
CA ARG A 58 -36.42 -0.20 -39.70
C ARG A 58 -34.99 -0.55 -39.22
N ARG A 59 -34.78 -1.88 -39.09
CA ARG A 59 -33.59 -2.71 -39.51
C ARG A 59 -32.33 -2.58 -38.62
N ARG A 60 -31.39 -3.55 -38.57
CA ARG A 60 -31.16 -4.88 -39.24
C ARG A 60 -31.22 -6.01 -38.17
N ALA A 61 -31.63 -7.27 -38.41
CA ALA A 61 -31.05 -8.38 -39.21
C ALA A 61 -29.64 -8.82 -38.74
N SER A 62 -29.26 -10.11 -38.71
CA SER A 62 -29.80 -11.35 -39.34
C SER A 62 -30.56 -12.27 -38.32
N ALA A 63 -30.62 -13.62 -38.27
CA ALA A 63 -29.91 -14.73 -38.96
C ALA A 63 -30.71 -16.08 -39.05
N THR A 64 -30.01 -17.14 -39.46
CA THR A 64 -30.38 -18.51 -39.91
C THR A 64 -30.88 -19.53 -38.86
N SER A 65 -31.93 -20.31 -39.18
CA SER A 65 -31.93 -21.79 -39.00
C SER A 65 -33.05 -22.50 -39.80
N SER A 66 -32.83 -23.78 -40.11
CA SER A 66 -33.65 -24.64 -40.98
C SER A 66 -34.82 -25.31 -40.27
N ARG A 67 -35.98 -25.46 -40.95
CA ARG A 67 -36.53 -26.79 -41.27
C ARG A 67 -37.72 -26.79 -42.25
N ARG A 68 -37.42 -27.27 -43.45
CA ARG A 68 -38.24 -28.02 -44.42
C ARG A 68 -39.58 -28.57 -43.89
N SER A 69 -40.69 -28.18 -44.49
CA SER A 69 -41.95 -28.95 -44.47
C SER A 69 -42.73 -28.76 -45.78
N SER A 70 -42.95 -29.86 -46.49
CA SER A 70 -43.79 -29.93 -47.69
C SER A 70 -45.00 -30.82 -47.40
N ILE A 71 -46.21 -30.35 -47.67
CA ILE A 71 -47.36 -31.19 -48.03
C ILE A 71 -48.22 -30.45 -49.06
N SER A 72 -48.77 -31.22 -50.00
CA SER A 72 -49.58 -30.74 -51.12
C SER A 72 -51.06 -31.02 -50.87
N SER A 73 -51.95 -30.19 -51.44
CA SER A 73 -53.28 -30.67 -51.88
C SER A 73 -54.03 -29.61 -52.70
N LEU A 74 -54.41 -29.99 -53.93
CA LEU A 74 -55.65 -29.68 -54.67
C LEU A 74 -56.05 -28.20 -54.87
N HIS A 75 -56.27 -27.69 -56.09
CA HIS A 75 -57.39 -28.00 -57.01
C HIS A 75 -58.78 -27.72 -56.39
N SER A 76 -59.71 -26.99 -57.03
CA SER A 76 -59.69 -26.40 -58.39
C SER A 76 -60.74 -25.29 -58.59
N ASN A 77 -60.42 -24.34 -59.48
CA ASN A 77 -61.25 -23.64 -60.48
C ASN A 77 -62.78 -23.39 -60.28
N ILE A 78 -63.15 -22.13 -60.56
CA ILE A 78 -64.30 -21.67 -61.37
C ILE A 78 -65.72 -22.04 -60.90
N SER A 79 -66.50 -21.01 -60.55
CA SER A 79 -67.62 -20.55 -61.40
C SER A 79 -68.13 -19.17 -60.96
N ALA A 80 -68.62 -18.38 -61.92
CA ALA A 80 -69.24 -17.08 -61.68
C ALA A 80 -70.58 -16.99 -62.44
N HIS A 81 -71.68 -17.29 -61.74
CA HIS A 81 -73.04 -17.06 -62.23
C HIS A 81 -73.92 -16.51 -61.10
N GLY A 82 -74.85 -15.63 -61.46
CA GLY A 82 -75.75 -14.97 -60.51
C GLY A 82 -76.93 -15.85 -60.08
N GLY A 83 -77.30 -15.72 -58.81
CA GLY A 83 -78.53 -16.25 -58.21
C GLY A 83 -79.16 -15.17 -57.31
N PRO A 84 -80.40 -15.38 -56.81
CA PRO A 84 -81.17 -14.33 -56.15
C PRO A 84 -80.50 -13.77 -54.89
N HIS A 85 -80.69 -12.47 -54.64
CA HIS A 85 -79.94 -11.69 -53.65
C HIS A 85 -80.05 -12.18 -52.19
N SER A 86 -81.04 -13.01 -51.86
CA SER A 86 -81.22 -13.63 -50.53
C SER A 86 -80.04 -14.50 -50.11
N ASP A 87 -79.52 -15.36 -51.01
CA ASP A 87 -78.46 -16.30 -50.67
C ASP A 87 -77.10 -15.61 -50.49
N HIS A 88 -76.86 -14.52 -51.21
CA HIS A 88 -75.69 -13.67 -51.02
C HIS A 88 -75.67 -13.06 -49.61
N VAL A 89 -76.82 -12.56 -49.11
CA VAL A 89 -76.94 -12.08 -47.72
C VAL A 89 -76.69 -13.21 -46.72
N ALA A 90 -77.31 -14.38 -46.90
CA ALA A 90 -77.11 -15.53 -46.04
C ALA A 90 -75.64 -16.03 -46.06
N GLN A 91 -74.94 -15.94 -47.20
CA GLN A 91 -73.52 -16.27 -47.32
C GLN A 91 -72.63 -15.25 -46.58
N HIS A 92 -72.92 -13.95 -46.66
CA HIS A 92 -72.21 -12.92 -45.90
C HIS A 92 -72.45 -13.02 -44.39
N LEU A 93 -73.66 -13.34 -43.94
CA LEU A 93 -73.96 -13.58 -42.52
C LEU A 93 -73.19 -14.80 -41.98
N ARG A 94 -73.17 -15.91 -42.74
CA ARG A 94 -72.34 -17.10 -42.39
C ARG A 94 -70.84 -16.75 -42.37
N ARG A 95 -70.35 -15.97 -43.34
CA ARG A 95 -68.96 -15.48 -43.38
C ARG A 95 -68.63 -14.56 -42.20
N ALA A 96 -69.55 -13.68 -41.82
CA ALA A 96 -69.41 -12.78 -40.67
C ALA A 96 -69.31 -13.58 -39.36
N SER A 97 -70.19 -14.55 -39.13
CA SER A 97 -70.14 -15.45 -37.96
C SER A 97 -68.83 -16.27 -37.88
N ILE A 98 -68.31 -16.74 -39.02
CA ILE A 98 -67.00 -17.42 -39.07
C ILE A 98 -65.86 -16.46 -38.72
N ILE A 99 -65.90 -15.22 -39.21
CA ILE A 99 -64.92 -14.18 -38.86
C ILE A 99 -65.04 -13.79 -37.38
N GLU A 100 -66.25 -13.69 -36.84
CA GLU A 100 -66.54 -13.33 -35.46
C GLU A 100 -66.10 -14.40 -34.47
N SER A 101 -66.45 -15.68 -34.71
CA SER A 101 -65.92 -16.79 -33.92
C SER A 101 -64.39 -16.92 -34.00
N ARG A 102 -63.76 -16.45 -35.10
CA ARG A 102 -62.29 -16.35 -35.20
C ARG A 102 -61.74 -15.14 -34.44
N LYS A 103 -62.44 -13.99 -34.41
CA LYS A 103 -62.10 -12.84 -33.57
C LYS A 103 -62.18 -13.20 -32.08
N ALA A 104 -63.26 -13.86 -31.64
CA ALA A 104 -63.43 -14.35 -30.27
C ALA A 104 -62.25 -15.24 -29.85
N ARG A 105 -61.96 -16.32 -30.61
CA ARG A 105 -60.82 -17.22 -30.35
C ARG A 105 -59.44 -16.55 -30.41
N LEU A 106 -59.30 -15.37 -31.01
CA LEU A 106 -58.08 -14.56 -30.96
C LEU A 106 -58.06 -13.63 -29.73
N ALA A 107 -59.21 -13.08 -29.34
CA ALA A 107 -59.37 -12.33 -28.09
C ALA A 107 -59.13 -13.23 -26.86
N ASP A 108 -59.63 -14.47 -26.85
CA ASP A 108 -59.37 -15.46 -25.79
C ASP A 108 -57.87 -15.74 -25.63
N ARG A 109 -57.16 -15.89 -26.76
CA ARG A 109 -55.70 -16.08 -26.78
C ARG A 109 -54.95 -14.85 -26.27
N ALA A 110 -55.42 -13.64 -26.61
CA ALA A 110 -54.84 -12.40 -26.11
C ALA A 110 -55.07 -12.23 -24.59
N ALA A 111 -56.29 -12.50 -24.11
CA ALA A 111 -56.62 -12.49 -22.69
C ALA A 111 -55.82 -13.54 -21.91
N HIS A 112 -55.61 -14.73 -22.48
CA HIS A 112 -54.74 -15.75 -21.90
C HIS A 112 -53.27 -15.30 -21.86
N ALA A 113 -52.76 -14.66 -22.92
CA ALA A 113 -51.41 -14.13 -22.96
C ALA A 113 -51.19 -13.03 -21.88
N GLU A 114 -52.14 -12.12 -21.70
CA GLU A 114 -52.11 -11.13 -20.62
C GLU A 114 -52.21 -11.79 -19.23
N LYS A 115 -53.07 -12.79 -19.05
CA LYS A 115 -53.16 -13.55 -17.78
C LYS A 115 -51.84 -14.26 -17.42
N VAL A 116 -51.13 -14.81 -18.41
CA VAL A 116 -49.78 -15.38 -18.24
C VAL A 116 -48.75 -14.28 -17.95
N ARG A 117 -48.80 -13.15 -18.66
CA ARG A 117 -47.91 -12.00 -18.44
C ARG A 117 -48.04 -11.44 -17.02
N LEU A 118 -49.26 -11.29 -16.52
CA LEU A 118 -49.55 -10.83 -15.16
C LEU A 118 -49.08 -11.85 -14.11
N ARG A 119 -49.36 -13.15 -14.28
CA ARG A 119 -48.86 -14.21 -13.38
C ARG A 119 -47.33 -14.25 -13.33
N ALA A 120 -46.67 -14.13 -14.48
CA ALA A 120 -45.21 -14.08 -14.56
C ALA A 120 -44.62 -12.81 -13.93
N ALA A 121 -45.32 -11.67 -14.01
CA ALA A 121 -44.93 -10.44 -13.35
C ALA A 121 -45.06 -10.53 -11.82
N LEU A 122 -46.14 -11.13 -11.32
CA LEU A 122 -46.36 -11.37 -9.88
C LEU A 122 -45.29 -12.29 -9.29
N ALA A 123 -45.10 -13.49 -9.86
CA ALA A 123 -44.07 -14.42 -9.39
C ALA A 123 -42.63 -13.84 -9.44
N LYS A 124 -42.34 -12.97 -10.42
CA LYS A 124 -41.07 -12.25 -10.55
C LYS A 124 -40.93 -11.06 -9.59
N ASN A 125 -42.01 -10.59 -9.00
CA ASN A 125 -42.01 -9.57 -7.95
C ASN A 125 -41.96 -10.21 -6.55
N GLU A 126 -42.72 -11.29 -6.31
CA GLU A 126 -42.71 -12.09 -5.08
C GLU A 126 -41.30 -12.62 -4.78
N SER A 127 -40.65 -13.29 -5.75
CA SER A 127 -39.25 -13.75 -5.62
C SER A 127 -38.25 -12.61 -5.38
N LYS A 128 -38.49 -11.41 -5.92
CA LYS A 128 -37.67 -10.22 -5.61
C LYS A 128 -37.97 -9.60 -4.25
N HIS A 129 -39.16 -9.81 -3.71
CA HIS A 129 -39.57 -9.33 -2.39
C HIS A 129 -38.83 -10.15 -1.32
N ILE A 130 -38.94 -11.48 -1.40
CA ILE A 130 -38.28 -12.45 -0.51
C ILE A 130 -36.76 -12.20 -0.47
N LEU A 131 -36.10 -12.11 -1.64
CA LEU A 131 -34.66 -11.83 -1.72
C LEU A 131 -34.24 -10.44 -1.18
N ARG A 132 -35.17 -9.49 -1.05
CA ARG A 132 -34.92 -8.19 -0.40
C ARG A 132 -35.14 -8.27 1.10
N GLU A 133 -36.15 -9.01 1.56
CA GLU A 133 -36.43 -9.25 2.98
C GLU A 133 -35.33 -10.08 3.63
N GLU A 134 -34.89 -11.18 3.01
CA GLU A 134 -33.75 -11.98 3.45
C GLU A 134 -32.47 -11.12 3.56
N ARG A 135 -32.23 -10.24 2.59
CA ARG A 135 -31.08 -9.32 2.60
C ARG A 135 -31.21 -8.23 3.66
N ALA A 136 -32.43 -7.75 3.95
CA ALA A 136 -32.69 -6.77 5.00
C ALA A 136 -32.51 -7.40 6.39
N LEU A 137 -33.03 -8.60 6.62
CA LEU A 137 -32.85 -9.38 7.85
C LEU A 137 -31.37 -9.73 8.08
N ALA A 138 -30.65 -10.16 7.04
CA ALA A 138 -29.21 -10.39 7.13
C ALA A 138 -28.42 -9.12 7.48
N ALA A 139 -28.81 -7.96 6.94
CA ALA A 139 -28.20 -6.66 7.28
C ALA A 139 -28.54 -6.21 8.71
N GLN A 140 -29.76 -6.46 9.19
CA GLN A 140 -30.14 -6.22 10.59
C GLN A 140 -29.32 -7.09 11.55
N GLN A 141 -29.25 -8.41 11.31
CA GLN A 141 -28.45 -9.33 12.13
C GLN A 141 -26.94 -8.99 12.11
N ALA A 142 -26.42 -8.47 10.99
CA ALA A 142 -25.04 -7.99 10.92
C ALA A 142 -24.84 -6.72 11.76
N ARG A 143 -25.78 -5.76 11.70
CA ARG A 143 -25.77 -4.54 12.53
C ARG A 143 -25.88 -4.88 14.02
N GLU A 144 -26.76 -5.80 14.39
CA GLU A 144 -26.94 -6.26 15.78
C GLU A 144 -25.69 -6.93 16.32
N LYS A 145 -25.00 -7.78 15.53
CA LYS A 145 -23.72 -8.38 15.91
C LYS A 145 -22.62 -7.34 16.13
N LEU A 146 -22.51 -6.35 15.24
CA LEU A 146 -21.54 -5.26 15.39
C LEU A 146 -21.84 -4.38 16.63
N LEU A 147 -23.12 -4.09 16.88
CA LEU A 147 -23.53 -3.38 18.10
C LEU A 147 -23.24 -4.21 19.36
N ALA A 148 -23.50 -5.51 19.34
CA ALA A 148 -23.18 -6.42 20.44
C ALA A 148 -21.66 -6.48 20.71
N GLU A 149 -20.83 -6.58 19.66
CA GLU A 149 -19.37 -6.55 19.78
C GLU A 149 -18.86 -5.22 20.34
N ILE A 150 -19.43 -4.08 19.92
CA ILE A 150 -19.12 -2.76 20.48
C ILE A 150 -19.52 -2.71 21.97
N THR A 151 -20.73 -3.15 22.33
CA THR A 151 -21.16 -3.16 23.74
C THR A 151 -20.28 -4.07 24.61
N ALA A 152 -19.84 -5.22 24.09
CA ALA A 152 -18.93 -6.12 24.80
C ALA A 152 -17.54 -5.48 25.00
N LYS A 153 -17.00 -4.75 24.00
CA LYS A 153 -15.75 -4.00 24.14
C LYS A 153 -15.87 -2.83 25.12
N CYS A 154 -16.98 -2.09 25.11
CA CYS A 154 -17.22 -1.06 26.12
C CYS A 154 -17.41 -1.66 27.52
N GLU A 155 -18.04 -2.83 27.65
CA GLU A 155 -18.16 -3.54 28.92
C GLU A 155 -16.78 -4.02 29.43
N GLU A 156 -15.93 -4.58 28.55
CA GLU A 156 -14.53 -4.91 28.84
C GLU A 156 -13.75 -3.70 29.39
N GLU A 157 -13.85 -2.55 28.73
CA GLU A 157 -13.16 -1.31 29.15
C GLU A 157 -13.68 -0.80 30.50
N VAL A 158 -15.01 -0.80 30.71
CA VAL A 158 -15.62 -0.46 31.99
C VAL A 158 -15.22 -1.47 33.09
N ARG A 159 -15.08 -2.75 32.77
CA ARG A 159 -14.62 -3.80 33.70
C ARG A 159 -13.15 -3.59 34.09
N ARG A 160 -12.29 -3.26 33.13
CA ARG A 160 -10.88 -2.88 33.36
C ARG A 160 -10.75 -1.59 34.16
N ALA A 161 -11.60 -0.58 33.91
CA ALA A 161 -11.64 0.66 34.67
C ALA A 161 -12.13 0.45 36.12
N LYS A 162 -13.18 -0.35 36.32
CA LYS A 162 -13.66 -0.76 37.65
C LYS A 162 -12.58 -1.52 38.42
N LYS A 163 -11.90 -2.49 37.80
CA LYS A 163 -10.79 -3.20 38.44
C LYS A 163 -9.68 -2.23 38.86
N LYS A 164 -9.21 -1.33 37.98
CA LYS A 164 -8.21 -0.32 38.35
C LYS A 164 -8.66 0.58 39.51
N ALA A 165 -9.94 0.92 39.60
CA ALA A 165 -10.49 1.71 40.71
C ALA A 165 -10.55 0.91 42.02
N GLU A 166 -10.79 -0.41 41.95
CA GLU A 166 -10.75 -1.34 43.07
C GLU A 166 -9.31 -1.58 43.55
N ASP A 167 -8.37 -1.89 42.64
CA ASP A 167 -6.94 -2.02 42.91
C ASP A 167 -6.39 -0.74 43.60
N MET A 168 -6.80 0.46 43.13
CA MET A 168 -6.43 1.74 43.74
C MET A 168 -7.06 1.97 45.12
N LYS A 169 -8.27 1.45 45.37
CA LYS A 169 -8.95 1.54 46.66
C LYS A 169 -8.30 0.59 47.68
N GLU A 170 -7.98 -0.63 47.27
CA GLU A 170 -7.25 -1.61 48.08
C GLU A 170 -5.85 -1.08 48.44
N ARG A 171 -5.10 -0.54 47.47
CA ARG A 171 -3.79 0.05 47.73
C ARG A 171 -3.84 1.17 48.77
N LYS A 172 -4.81 2.10 48.66
CA LYS A 172 -5.01 3.16 49.67
C LYS A 172 -5.42 2.62 51.03
N ALA A 173 -6.21 1.54 51.07
CA ALA A 173 -6.57 0.86 52.32
C ALA A 173 -5.35 0.17 52.96
N ALA A 174 -4.48 -0.46 52.17
CA ALA A 174 -3.24 -1.08 52.62
C ALA A 174 -2.22 -0.03 53.13
N GLU A 175 -2.08 1.10 52.44
CA GLU A 175 -1.25 2.24 52.88
C GLU A 175 -1.75 2.80 54.22
N HIS A 176 -3.07 2.97 54.42
CA HIS A 176 -3.64 3.34 55.72
C HIS A 176 -3.50 2.25 56.79
N ALA A 177 -3.66 0.96 56.44
CA ALA A 177 -3.48 -0.14 57.38
C ALA A 177 -2.02 -0.20 57.89
N ARG A 178 -1.04 -0.04 57.00
CA ARG A 178 0.38 0.09 57.33
C ARG A 178 0.63 1.28 58.25
N GLN A 179 0.10 2.47 57.96
CA GLN A 179 0.22 3.63 58.85
C GLN A 179 -0.34 3.35 60.25
N ARG A 180 -1.47 2.63 60.36
CA ARG A 180 -2.05 2.25 61.67
C ARG A 180 -1.17 1.24 62.42
N LEU A 181 -0.51 0.32 61.72
CA LEU A 181 0.47 -0.60 62.33
C LEU A 181 1.71 0.16 62.80
N GLU A 182 2.32 1.02 61.97
CA GLU A 182 3.48 1.83 62.36
C GLU A 182 3.18 2.75 63.57
N MET A 183 1.94 3.26 63.68
CA MET A 183 1.50 4.00 64.87
C MET A 183 1.32 3.08 66.08
N ALA A 184 0.70 1.91 65.93
CA ALA A 184 0.53 0.93 67.02
C ALA A 184 1.88 0.43 67.55
N GLU A 185 2.86 0.20 66.69
CA GLU A 185 4.23 -0.15 67.08
C GLU A 185 4.90 0.97 67.86
N LYS A 186 4.78 2.24 67.42
CA LYS A 186 5.29 3.41 68.15
C LYS A 186 4.64 3.55 69.54
N PHE A 187 3.33 3.30 69.67
CA PHE A 187 2.66 3.27 70.96
C PHE A 187 3.14 2.11 71.85
N ALA A 188 3.26 0.89 71.32
CA ALA A 188 3.76 -0.26 72.05
C ALA A 188 5.23 -0.11 72.48
N GLU A 189 6.07 0.56 71.67
CA GLU A 189 7.46 0.87 72.00
C GLU A 189 7.56 2.00 73.05
N ALA A 190 6.69 3.01 72.98
CA ALA A 190 6.56 4.02 74.03
C ALA A 190 6.09 3.42 75.36
N GLU A 191 5.16 2.46 75.33
CA GLU A 191 4.72 1.73 76.52
C GLU A 191 5.83 0.82 77.09
N LYS A 192 6.58 0.10 76.24
CA LYS A 192 7.80 -0.62 76.66
C LYS A 192 8.81 0.33 77.34
N ARG A 193 9.05 1.52 76.79
CA ARG A 193 9.90 2.53 77.44
C ARG A 193 9.34 2.97 78.79
N ARG A 194 8.04 3.25 78.89
CA ARG A 194 7.35 3.61 80.16
C ARG A 194 7.51 2.52 81.22
N LEU A 195 7.35 1.25 80.85
CA LEU A 195 7.52 0.10 81.76
C LEU A 195 8.98 -0.08 82.21
N LEU A 196 9.95 0.10 81.30
CA LEU A 196 11.37 0.10 81.64
C LEU A 196 11.75 1.26 82.59
N TYR A 197 11.17 2.45 82.39
CA TYR A 197 11.33 3.56 83.34
C TYR A 197 10.72 3.23 84.72
N GLN A 198 9.56 2.57 84.78
CA GLN A 198 8.98 2.13 86.04
C GLN A 198 9.86 1.10 86.77
N GLN A 199 10.40 0.08 86.07
CA GLN A 199 11.28 -0.92 86.68
C GLN A 199 12.56 -0.31 87.28
N ASN A 200 13.11 0.73 86.65
CA ASN A 200 14.35 1.38 87.11
C ASN A 200 14.18 2.34 88.32
N THR A 201 12.98 2.49 88.89
CA THR A 201 12.73 3.43 90.00
C THR A 201 13.19 2.97 91.40
N ARG A 202 13.90 1.84 91.53
CA ARG A 202 14.44 1.36 92.82
C ARG A 202 15.96 1.24 92.83
N ARG A 203 16.63 2.29 93.32
CA ARG A 203 18.00 2.19 93.88
C ARG A 203 17.94 1.70 95.34
N PRO A 204 18.40 0.48 95.68
CA PRO A 204 18.87 0.21 97.04
C PRO A 204 20.15 1.01 97.33
N ARG A 205 20.48 1.17 98.62
CA ARG A 205 21.58 2.00 99.14
C ARG A 205 22.42 1.13 100.11
N THR A 206 23.73 1.43 100.26
CA THR A 206 24.68 0.76 101.23
C THR A 206 24.90 -0.76 101.00
N THR A 207 25.94 -1.50 101.43
CA THR A 207 27.32 -1.33 102.00
C THR A 207 27.98 -2.74 102.01
N SER A 208 29.29 -3.01 102.08
CA SER A 208 30.56 -2.30 101.74
C SER A 208 31.76 -3.21 102.13
N LEU A 209 32.95 -3.04 101.53
CA LEU A 209 34.25 -3.70 101.87
C LEU A 209 34.33 -5.22 101.57
N ALA A 210 35.48 -5.88 101.32
CA ALA A 210 36.84 -5.47 100.90
C ALA A 210 37.64 -6.73 100.38
N ALA A 211 38.97 -6.60 100.17
CA ALA A 211 39.94 -7.54 99.54
C ALA A 211 39.85 -7.60 97.98
N ALA A 212 40.90 -7.35 97.19
CA ALA A 212 42.29 -7.87 97.13
C ALA A 212 42.37 -9.26 96.44
N GLU A 213 43.24 -9.54 95.45
CA GLU A 213 44.38 -8.75 94.94
C GLU A 213 44.83 -9.15 93.50
N GLU A 214 45.52 -8.21 92.81
CA GLU A 214 46.58 -8.41 91.79
C GLU A 214 46.38 -9.21 90.47
N LYS A 215 47.32 -8.98 89.53
CA LYS A 215 47.30 -9.45 88.12
C LYS A 215 47.94 -10.83 87.93
N LYS A 216 47.54 -11.56 86.88
CA LYS A 216 48.49 -12.28 85.98
C LYS A 216 47.83 -12.76 84.66
N PHE A 217 48.66 -13.11 83.69
CA PHE A 217 48.27 -13.34 82.29
C PHE A 217 47.85 -14.80 81.97
N ALA A 218 46.91 -14.90 81.04
CA ALA A 218 46.71 -15.93 80.01
C ALA A 218 47.09 -17.40 80.27
N LYS A 219 46.08 -18.28 80.14
CA LYS A 219 46.21 -19.54 79.39
C LYS A 219 44.99 -19.73 78.49
N VAL A 220 45.22 -19.98 77.20
CA VAL A 220 44.14 -20.18 76.21
C VAL A 220 43.60 -21.60 76.34
N ALA A 221 42.45 -21.75 77.01
CA ALA A 221 41.67 -22.98 76.96
C ALA A 221 40.93 -23.04 75.62
N VAL A 222 41.39 -23.90 74.70
CA VAL A 222 40.70 -24.16 73.43
C VAL A 222 39.34 -24.78 73.74
N LYS A 223 38.26 -24.06 73.43
CA LYS A 223 36.89 -24.58 73.53
C LYS A 223 36.74 -25.76 72.56
N GLN A 224 36.69 -26.98 73.11
CA GLN A 224 36.30 -28.18 72.38
C GLN A 224 34.97 -27.92 71.66
N LEU A 225 35.01 -27.89 70.32
CA LEU A 225 33.85 -27.51 69.53
C LEU A 225 32.88 -28.69 69.47
N SER A 226 31.63 -28.49 69.90
CA SER A 226 30.59 -29.53 69.87
C SER A 226 30.54 -30.23 68.51
N ARG A 227 30.42 -31.57 68.50
CA ARG A 227 30.38 -32.40 67.27
C ARG A 227 29.42 -31.82 66.23
N ILE A 228 28.25 -31.34 66.66
CA ILE A 228 27.22 -30.75 65.78
C ILE A 228 27.71 -29.45 65.13
N SER A 229 28.41 -28.61 65.88
CA SER A 229 29.02 -27.37 65.38
C SER A 229 30.20 -27.66 64.45
N ALA A 230 31.04 -28.65 64.79
CA ALA A 230 32.13 -29.10 63.93
C ALA A 230 31.62 -29.66 62.60
N THR A 231 30.62 -30.56 62.62
CA THR A 231 30.00 -31.06 61.39
C THR A 231 29.35 -29.95 60.58
N ARG A 232 28.73 -28.94 61.22
CA ARG A 232 28.13 -27.80 60.50
C ARG A 232 29.19 -26.92 59.83
N ILE A 233 30.35 -26.69 60.46
CA ILE A 233 31.47 -25.95 59.85
C ILE A 233 32.08 -26.76 58.70
N ILE A 234 32.33 -28.07 58.89
CA ILE A 234 32.89 -28.94 57.84
C ILE A 234 31.95 -29.04 56.64
N GLN A 235 30.64 -29.29 56.86
CA GLN A 235 29.64 -29.30 55.80
C GLN A 235 29.52 -27.95 55.08
N ARG A 236 29.68 -26.82 55.79
CA ARG A 236 29.68 -25.48 55.20
C ARG A 236 30.93 -25.25 54.34
N ALA A 237 32.12 -25.59 54.85
CA ALA A 237 33.37 -25.50 54.10
C ALA A 237 33.33 -26.37 52.84
N TRP A 238 32.83 -27.61 52.96
CA TRP A 238 32.65 -28.53 51.85
C TRP A 238 31.63 -28.02 50.82
N ARG A 239 30.45 -27.54 51.24
CA ARG A 239 29.46 -26.94 50.32
C ARG A 239 30.03 -25.75 49.56
N ASN A 240 30.74 -24.84 50.25
CA ASN A 240 31.37 -23.68 49.62
C ASN A 240 32.52 -24.10 48.67
N HIS A 241 33.29 -25.14 49.00
CA HIS A 241 34.30 -25.70 48.10
C HIS A 241 33.67 -26.35 46.86
N TYR A 242 32.63 -27.15 47.05
CA TYR A 242 31.90 -27.83 45.97
C TYR A 242 31.27 -26.83 44.99
N ALA A 243 30.56 -25.81 45.50
CA ALA A 243 29.98 -24.76 44.68
C ALA A 243 31.04 -24.01 43.85
N ARG A 244 32.16 -23.62 44.47
CA ARG A 244 33.29 -23.01 43.73
C ARG A 244 33.90 -23.93 42.68
N THR A 245 33.98 -25.23 42.95
CA THR A 245 34.52 -26.21 42.00
C THR A 245 33.63 -26.29 40.76
N VAL A 246 32.32 -26.45 40.94
CA VAL A 246 31.34 -26.51 39.84
C VAL A 246 31.25 -25.19 39.05
N ILE A 247 31.33 -24.04 39.72
CA ILE A 247 31.28 -22.74 39.04
C ILE A 247 32.57 -22.46 38.27
N ARG A 248 33.72 -22.95 38.75
CA ARG A 248 34.97 -22.92 37.98
C ARG A 248 34.88 -23.83 36.75
N GLU A 249 34.41 -25.07 36.91
CA GLU A 249 34.13 -25.98 35.77
C GLU A 249 33.18 -25.34 34.74
N PHE A 250 32.17 -24.58 35.17
CA PHE A 250 31.25 -23.88 34.26
C PHE A 250 31.92 -22.70 33.53
N ARG A 251 32.73 -21.90 34.22
CA ARG A 251 33.51 -20.81 33.60
C ARG A 251 34.61 -21.33 32.66
N GLU A 252 35.16 -22.51 32.91
CA GLU A 252 36.13 -23.19 32.02
C GLU A 252 35.50 -23.61 30.67
N VAL A 253 34.17 -23.68 30.56
CA VAL A 253 33.45 -23.92 29.29
C VAL A 253 33.13 -22.61 28.53
N ASP A 254 33.18 -21.46 29.21
CA ASP A 254 32.92 -20.11 28.68
C ASP A 254 31.63 -19.98 27.85
N LEU A 255 30.48 -20.28 28.48
CA LEU A 255 29.16 -20.11 27.87
C LEU A 255 28.68 -18.64 27.94
N SER A 256 29.43 -17.72 27.33
CA SER A 256 29.10 -16.29 27.26
C SER A 256 28.19 -15.96 26.08
N LEU A 257 27.20 -15.08 26.29
CA LEU A 257 26.18 -14.75 25.28
C LEU A 257 26.79 -14.05 24.04
N GLU A 258 27.87 -13.30 24.24
CA GLU A 258 28.66 -12.65 23.18
C GLU A 258 29.38 -13.68 22.29
N ARG A 259 30.02 -14.69 22.89
CA ARG A 259 30.70 -15.78 22.16
C ARG A 259 29.72 -16.62 21.34
N ILE A 260 28.52 -16.89 21.87
CA ILE A 260 27.50 -17.66 21.15
C ILE A 260 26.97 -16.88 19.94
N ARG A 261 26.81 -15.55 20.04
CA ARG A 261 26.42 -14.68 18.90
C ARG A 261 27.46 -14.63 17.78
N ALA A 262 28.73 -14.89 18.08
CA ALA A 262 29.83 -14.85 17.11
C ALA A 262 30.04 -16.18 16.34
N LEU A 263 29.36 -17.26 16.75
CA LEU A 263 29.40 -18.57 16.09
C LEU A 263 28.21 -18.74 15.14
N SER A 264 28.29 -19.71 14.21
CA SER A 264 27.13 -20.08 13.39
C SER A 264 26.16 -20.98 14.15
N PHE A 265 24.89 -20.98 13.75
CA PHE A 265 23.82 -21.74 14.41
C PHE A 265 24.08 -23.25 14.45
N GLU A 266 24.75 -23.83 13.45
CA GLU A 266 25.12 -25.26 13.44
C GLU A 266 26.24 -25.56 14.44
N GLU A 267 27.24 -24.68 14.55
CA GLU A 267 28.32 -24.79 15.56
C GLU A 267 27.78 -24.59 16.98
N VAL A 268 26.86 -23.63 17.18
CA VAL A 268 26.14 -23.44 18.44
C VAL A 268 25.28 -24.66 18.78
N GLY A 269 24.58 -25.23 17.79
CA GLY A 269 23.82 -26.47 17.94
C GLY A 269 24.70 -27.65 18.37
N ALA A 270 25.89 -27.79 17.78
CA ALA A 270 26.88 -28.78 18.17
C ALA A 270 27.39 -28.55 19.61
N LEU A 271 27.78 -27.31 19.95
CA LEU A 271 28.26 -26.92 21.28
C LEU A 271 27.21 -27.16 22.38
N LEU A 272 25.96 -26.76 22.16
CA LEU A 272 24.84 -27.00 23.08
C LEU A 272 24.44 -28.49 23.19
N SER A 273 24.95 -29.35 22.30
CA SER A 273 24.75 -30.80 22.38
C SER A 273 25.84 -31.54 23.18
N GLU A 274 26.97 -30.89 23.51
CA GLU A 274 28.11 -31.56 24.14
C GLU A 274 27.77 -32.09 25.55
N GLU A 275 28.06 -33.37 25.81
CA GLU A 275 27.75 -34.00 27.10
C GLU A 275 28.53 -33.38 28.27
N LYS A 276 29.70 -32.77 28.02
CA LYS A 276 30.42 -31.98 29.04
C LYS A 276 29.60 -30.76 29.48
N LEU A 277 29.15 -29.92 28.53
CA LEU A 277 28.32 -28.75 28.83
C LEU A 277 27.00 -29.15 29.50
N LEU A 278 26.33 -30.19 29.00
CA LEU A 278 25.07 -30.70 29.57
C LEU A 278 25.25 -31.16 31.02
N THR A 279 26.35 -31.86 31.34
CA THR A 279 26.61 -32.35 32.70
C THR A 279 27.08 -31.24 33.64
N VAL A 280 27.89 -30.27 33.20
CA VAL A 280 28.28 -29.13 34.05
C VAL A 280 27.10 -28.20 34.30
N THR A 281 26.29 -27.89 33.28
CA THR A 281 25.05 -27.10 33.43
C THR A 281 24.07 -27.78 34.40
N ALA A 282 23.95 -29.11 34.36
CA ALA A 282 23.15 -29.84 35.35
C ALA A 282 23.66 -29.64 36.80
N LYS A 283 24.98 -29.69 37.03
CA LYS A 283 25.56 -29.40 38.36
C LYS A 283 25.22 -27.97 38.82
N VAL A 284 25.29 -26.98 37.92
CA VAL A 284 24.98 -25.57 38.23
C VAL A 284 23.49 -25.38 38.57
N LEU A 285 22.56 -25.90 37.74
CA LEU A 285 21.12 -25.75 38.00
C LEU A 285 20.69 -26.43 39.32
N ARG A 286 21.31 -27.56 39.69
CA ARG A 286 21.13 -28.18 41.01
C ARG A 286 21.65 -27.33 42.16
N LEU A 287 22.77 -26.60 41.99
CA LEU A 287 23.27 -25.65 43.00
C LEU A 287 22.36 -24.42 43.16
N CYS A 288 21.70 -23.99 42.08
CA CYS A 288 20.72 -22.92 42.09
C CYS A 288 19.34 -23.33 42.63
N GLY A 289 19.11 -24.61 42.94
CA GLY A 289 17.80 -25.12 43.39
C GLY A 289 16.74 -25.19 42.29
N LEU A 290 17.13 -25.17 41.01
CA LEU A 290 16.23 -25.16 39.84
C LEU A 290 15.85 -26.57 39.35
N GLN A 291 16.18 -27.61 40.11
CA GLN A 291 15.92 -29.02 39.77
C GLN A 291 15.64 -29.84 41.04
N ASP A 292 14.44 -30.42 41.13
CA ASP A 292 14.09 -31.38 42.17
C ASP A 292 14.73 -32.75 41.91
N THR A 293 15.13 -33.43 42.99
CA THR A 293 15.78 -34.75 42.94
C THR A 293 14.86 -35.90 42.51
N GLU A 294 13.59 -35.62 42.24
CA GLU A 294 12.55 -36.62 41.97
C GLU A 294 12.33 -36.86 40.46
N GLY A 295 12.77 -35.95 39.59
CA GLY A 295 12.48 -35.96 38.14
C GLY A 295 13.27 -36.99 37.30
N GLY A 296 14.28 -37.65 37.88
CA GLY A 296 15.11 -38.66 37.23
C GLY A 296 15.97 -38.15 36.06
N ALA A 297 16.91 -38.99 35.60
CA ALA A 297 17.91 -38.61 34.60
C ALA A 297 17.34 -38.12 33.24
N MET A 298 16.09 -38.49 32.91
CA MET A 298 15.41 -38.04 31.70
C MET A 298 14.77 -36.65 31.87
N GLY A 299 14.20 -36.36 33.05
CA GLY A 299 13.65 -35.04 33.39
C GLY A 299 14.74 -33.99 33.55
N GLU A 300 15.85 -34.33 34.21
CA GLU A 300 17.04 -33.47 34.32
C GLU A 300 17.57 -33.03 32.94
N ARG A 301 17.74 -33.97 32.00
CA ARG A 301 18.16 -33.67 30.63
C ARG A 301 17.14 -32.80 29.87
N GLY A 302 15.86 -32.84 30.25
CA GLY A 302 14.83 -31.93 29.76
C GLY A 302 15.01 -30.50 30.28
N ALA A 303 15.12 -30.34 31.60
CA ALA A 303 15.30 -29.03 32.25
C ALA A 303 16.58 -28.31 31.78
N VAL A 304 17.70 -29.02 31.68
CA VAL A 304 18.97 -28.48 31.15
C VAL A 304 18.80 -27.99 29.71
N ARG A 305 18.12 -28.75 28.84
CA ARG A 305 17.90 -28.35 27.44
C ARG A 305 16.95 -27.15 27.31
N THR A 306 15.91 -27.08 28.14
CA THR A 306 15.03 -25.89 28.19
C THR A 306 15.82 -24.67 28.67
N PHE A 307 16.67 -24.81 29.69
CA PHE A 307 17.55 -23.72 30.12
C PHE A 307 18.51 -23.26 29.02
N LEU A 308 19.26 -24.18 28.39
CA LEU A 308 20.19 -23.86 27.30
C LEU A 308 19.49 -23.28 26.06
N SER A 309 18.20 -23.57 25.85
CA SER A 309 17.44 -22.95 24.75
C SER A 309 17.24 -21.44 24.91
N SER A 310 17.32 -20.88 26.12
CA SER A 310 17.29 -19.43 26.33
C SER A 310 18.50 -18.74 25.67
N TYR A 311 19.71 -19.30 25.79
CA TYR A 311 20.90 -18.83 25.08
C TYR A 311 20.74 -18.90 23.56
N LEU A 312 20.17 -19.99 23.03
CA LEU A 312 19.94 -20.16 21.59
C LEU A 312 18.95 -19.12 21.03
N ILE A 313 17.83 -18.89 21.72
CA ILE A 313 16.81 -17.89 21.37
C ILE A 313 17.39 -16.47 21.35
N LEU A 314 18.38 -16.17 22.20
CA LEU A 314 18.97 -14.83 22.35
C LEU A 314 20.24 -14.58 21.52
N ALA A 315 20.84 -15.65 20.98
CA ALA A 315 21.92 -15.58 20.02
C ALA A 315 21.41 -15.49 18.57
N HIS A 316 20.45 -16.35 18.18
CA HIS A 316 19.95 -16.44 16.80
C HIS A 316 18.40 -16.39 16.72
N PRO A 317 17.75 -15.31 17.20
CA PRO A 317 16.28 -15.24 17.22
C PRO A 317 15.66 -15.47 15.83
N ALA A 318 16.23 -14.88 14.78
CA ALA A 318 15.75 -14.99 13.40
C ALA A 318 15.89 -16.39 12.75
N GLN A 319 16.54 -17.35 13.41
CA GLN A 319 16.64 -18.74 12.94
C GLN A 319 15.91 -19.74 13.86
N VAL A 320 15.51 -19.30 15.06
CA VAL A 320 14.77 -20.10 16.05
C VAL A 320 13.26 -19.78 16.02
N LEU A 321 12.91 -18.55 15.66
CA LEU A 321 11.55 -18.01 15.68
C LEU A 321 11.08 -17.78 14.24
N SER A 322 9.89 -18.28 13.91
CA SER A 322 9.34 -18.17 12.54
C SER A 322 8.62 -16.85 12.30
N SER A 323 8.35 -16.09 13.36
CA SER A 323 7.76 -14.76 13.29
C SER A 323 8.27 -13.84 14.41
N ASN A 324 7.84 -12.58 14.40
CA ASN A 324 8.12 -11.60 15.44
C ASN A 324 6.86 -11.32 16.29
N GLY A 325 6.07 -12.35 16.61
CA GLY A 325 4.80 -12.22 17.32
C GLY A 325 4.93 -11.86 18.80
N GLU A 326 3.83 -11.41 19.43
CA GLU A 326 3.83 -10.98 20.83
C GLU A 326 4.33 -12.07 21.80
N GLN A 327 3.99 -13.34 21.56
CA GLN A 327 4.48 -14.48 22.36
C GLN A 327 5.99 -14.73 22.20
N GLU A 328 6.53 -14.45 21.02
CA GLU A 328 7.95 -14.64 20.69
C GLU A 328 8.79 -13.51 21.29
N GLN A 329 8.26 -12.27 21.31
CA GLN A 329 8.84 -11.14 22.01
C GLN A 329 8.78 -11.30 23.54
N ASP A 330 7.67 -11.80 24.10
CA ASP A 330 7.52 -12.15 25.52
C ASP A 330 8.49 -13.26 25.96
N LEU A 331 8.71 -14.27 25.10
CA LEU A 331 9.70 -15.33 25.32
C LEU A 331 11.14 -14.80 25.28
N ILE A 332 11.46 -13.90 24.35
CA ILE A 332 12.77 -13.20 24.30
C ILE A 332 12.97 -12.37 25.57
N ALA A 333 11.97 -11.61 26.02
CA ALA A 333 12.07 -10.78 27.23
C ALA A 333 12.35 -11.65 28.47
N LYS A 334 11.50 -12.66 28.73
CA LYS A 334 11.67 -13.59 29.87
C LYS A 334 12.98 -14.38 29.80
N GLY A 335 13.46 -14.69 28.60
CA GLY A 335 14.78 -15.29 28.39
C GLY A 335 15.92 -14.37 28.84
N ARG A 336 15.84 -13.06 28.52
CA ARG A 336 16.85 -12.07 28.94
C ARG A 336 16.84 -11.89 30.45
N ASP A 337 15.66 -11.73 31.04
CA ASP A 337 15.50 -11.55 32.49
C ASP A 337 16.05 -12.76 33.27
N LEU A 338 15.78 -13.98 32.79
CA LEU A 338 16.34 -15.22 33.34
C LEU A 338 17.88 -15.21 33.30
N LEU A 339 18.49 -14.89 32.16
CA LEU A 339 19.95 -14.91 32.04
C LEU A 339 20.64 -13.78 32.83
N VAL A 340 20.06 -12.59 32.88
CA VAL A 340 20.59 -11.47 33.68
C VAL A 340 20.61 -11.82 35.18
N ILE A 341 19.54 -12.42 35.70
CA ILE A 341 19.48 -12.87 37.10
C ILE A 341 20.46 -14.05 37.34
N PHE A 342 20.57 -14.97 36.38
CA PHE A 342 21.50 -16.11 36.45
C PHE A 342 22.98 -15.67 36.48
N GLU A 343 23.38 -14.71 35.65
CA GLU A 343 24.73 -14.15 35.60
C GLU A 343 25.08 -13.38 36.88
N GLN A 344 24.11 -12.66 37.46
CA GLN A 344 24.25 -12.03 38.78
C GLN A 344 24.47 -13.07 39.88
N VAL A 345 23.64 -14.13 39.92
CA VAL A 345 23.76 -15.23 40.90
C VAL A 345 25.09 -15.97 40.76
N ILE A 346 25.55 -16.30 39.54
CA ILE A 346 26.87 -16.91 39.31
C ILE A 346 28.01 -15.98 39.74
N SER A 347 27.89 -14.68 39.46
CA SER A 347 28.91 -13.70 39.85
C SER A 347 29.02 -13.60 41.37
N GLN A 348 27.90 -13.53 42.09
CA GLN A 348 27.90 -13.58 43.55
C GLN A 348 28.45 -14.90 44.10
N LEU A 349 28.02 -16.06 43.57
CA LEU A 349 28.52 -17.37 44.03
C LEU A 349 30.03 -17.56 43.75
N SER A 350 30.59 -16.88 42.75
CA SER A 350 32.03 -16.86 42.49
C SER A 350 32.83 -16.04 43.53
N ALA A 351 32.18 -15.11 44.25
CA ALA A 351 32.83 -14.22 45.21
C ALA A 351 33.27 -14.95 46.50
N ILE A 352 34.33 -14.44 47.12
CA ILE A 352 34.99 -15.12 48.24
C ILE A 352 34.22 -14.93 49.57
N GLY A 353 33.19 -15.74 49.80
CA GLY A 353 32.66 -16.00 51.15
C GLY A 353 31.15 -15.88 51.36
N VAL A 354 30.34 -15.81 50.29
CA VAL A 354 28.88 -15.66 50.37
C VAL A 354 28.22 -16.72 51.27
N TRP A 355 27.17 -16.30 51.98
CA TRP A 355 26.36 -17.15 52.86
C TRP A 355 25.05 -17.52 52.14
N PRO A 356 24.54 -18.76 52.25
CA PRO A 356 23.27 -19.13 51.61
C PRO A 356 22.09 -18.21 51.99
N ALA A 357 22.10 -17.69 53.22
CA ALA A 357 21.07 -16.77 53.73
C ALA A 357 21.06 -15.39 53.06
N SER A 358 22.18 -14.90 52.51
CA SER A 358 22.21 -13.63 51.78
C SER A 358 21.84 -13.78 50.30
N LEU A 359 21.88 -15.01 49.76
CA LEU A 359 21.52 -15.33 48.38
C LEU A 359 20.13 -15.96 48.27
N THR A 360 19.38 -16.08 49.38
CA THR A 360 18.07 -16.75 49.39
C THR A 360 17.03 -15.98 48.57
N THR A 361 17.07 -14.64 48.61
CA THR A 361 16.25 -13.75 47.76
C THR A 361 16.54 -13.95 46.28
N ASP A 362 17.82 -14.02 45.92
CA ASP A 362 18.28 -13.98 44.53
C ASP A 362 18.11 -15.35 43.87
N LEU A 363 18.27 -16.44 44.64
CA LEU A 363 17.88 -17.79 44.22
C LEU A 363 16.36 -17.95 44.09
N GLN A 364 15.56 -17.30 44.94
CA GLN A 364 14.11 -17.30 44.77
C GLN A 364 13.70 -16.51 43.52
N ALA A 365 14.25 -15.32 43.30
CA ALA A 365 14.00 -14.54 42.08
C ALA A 365 14.42 -15.30 40.81
N LEU A 366 15.54 -16.04 40.86
CA LEU A 366 15.99 -16.93 39.79
C LEU A 366 15.04 -18.12 39.56
N SER A 367 14.42 -18.67 40.61
CA SER A 367 13.42 -19.75 40.45
C SER A 367 12.09 -19.22 39.91
N GLU A 368 11.69 -18.00 40.26
CA GLU A 368 10.51 -17.33 39.72
C GLU A 368 10.70 -16.92 38.24
N SER A 369 11.89 -16.41 37.86
CA SER A 369 12.22 -16.13 36.46
C SER A 369 12.37 -17.40 35.62
N TYR A 370 12.96 -18.46 36.17
CA TYR A 370 13.03 -19.76 35.49
C TYR A 370 11.64 -20.37 35.26
N ASN A 371 10.75 -20.35 36.24
CA ASN A 371 9.38 -20.88 36.08
C ASN A 371 8.52 -20.06 35.11
N THR A 372 8.65 -18.74 35.09
CA THR A 372 7.95 -17.88 34.13
C THR A 372 8.51 -18.00 32.70
N PHE A 373 9.82 -18.17 32.52
CA PHE A 373 10.40 -18.55 31.22
C PHE A 373 9.98 -19.95 30.79
N PHE A 374 10.07 -20.95 31.67
CA PHE A 374 9.74 -22.35 31.36
C PHE A 374 8.28 -22.51 30.91
N SER A 375 7.35 -21.86 31.60
CA SER A 375 5.93 -21.86 31.22
C SER A 375 5.67 -21.12 29.90
N ALA A 376 6.31 -19.96 29.65
CA ALA A 376 6.22 -19.26 28.38
C ALA A 376 6.80 -20.09 27.21
N PHE A 377 7.97 -20.70 27.40
CA PHE A 377 8.62 -21.58 26.43
C PHE A 377 7.75 -22.79 26.07
N HIS A 378 7.16 -23.44 27.07
CA HIS A 378 6.25 -24.57 26.83
C HIS A 378 4.92 -24.14 26.19
N ALA A 379 4.41 -22.94 26.47
CA ALA A 379 3.25 -22.38 25.76
C ALA A 379 3.56 -22.10 24.29
N TRP A 380 4.63 -21.35 24.01
CA TRP A 380 5.14 -21.07 22.66
C TRP A 380 5.35 -22.36 21.86
N LYS A 381 6.10 -23.33 22.42
CA LYS A 381 6.37 -24.62 21.77
C LYS A 381 5.10 -25.45 21.51
N THR A 382 4.08 -25.32 22.35
CA THR A 382 2.77 -25.95 22.11
C THR A 382 2.02 -25.26 20.98
N HIS A 383 2.12 -23.93 20.86
CA HIS A 383 1.54 -23.17 19.76
C HIS A 383 2.25 -23.44 18.43
N ASP A 384 3.57 -23.31 18.37
CA ASP A 384 4.41 -23.64 17.20
C ASP A 384 4.13 -25.05 16.67
N SER A 385 4.21 -26.06 17.53
CA SER A 385 3.91 -27.44 17.11
C SER A 385 2.47 -27.62 16.61
N SER A 386 1.51 -26.84 17.09
CA SER A 386 0.13 -26.84 16.56
C SER A 386 0.04 -26.19 15.17
N VAL A 387 0.74 -25.08 14.93
CA VAL A 387 0.81 -24.40 13.62
C VAL A 387 1.50 -25.29 12.59
N LEU A 388 2.61 -25.94 12.97
CA LEU A 388 3.29 -26.92 12.12
C LEU A 388 2.39 -28.12 11.78
N ILE A 389 1.59 -28.61 12.73
CA ILE A 389 0.59 -29.65 12.48
C ILE A 389 -0.48 -29.16 11.48
N GLU A 390 -0.95 -27.91 11.58
CA GLU A 390 -1.94 -27.36 10.64
C GLU A 390 -1.38 -27.17 9.22
N ILE A 391 -0.14 -26.67 9.08
CA ILE A 391 0.56 -26.58 7.78
C ILE A 391 0.72 -27.96 7.15
N MET A 392 1.14 -28.95 7.94
CA MET A 392 1.27 -30.34 7.48
C MET A 392 -0.07 -30.97 7.08
N LEU A 393 -1.17 -30.59 7.73
CA LEU A 393 -2.52 -31.02 7.36
C LEU A 393 -3.01 -30.34 6.07
N ALA A 394 -2.68 -29.06 5.85
CA ALA A 394 -2.96 -28.36 4.60
C ALA A 394 -2.24 -29.02 3.42
N GLN A 395 -0.93 -29.25 3.52
CA GLN A 395 -0.14 -29.98 2.51
C GLN A 395 -0.70 -31.38 2.22
N PHE A 396 -1.19 -32.09 3.25
CA PHE A 396 -1.83 -33.39 3.07
C PHE A 396 -3.16 -33.29 2.28
N ILE A 397 -3.96 -32.25 2.51
CA ILE A 397 -5.20 -31.98 1.76
C ILE A 397 -4.89 -31.60 0.30
N GLU A 398 -3.88 -30.77 0.06
CA GLU A 398 -3.48 -30.38 -1.29
C GLU A 398 -3.03 -31.60 -2.12
N LEU A 399 -2.25 -32.50 -1.54
CA LEU A 399 -1.86 -33.77 -2.17
C LEU A 399 -3.06 -34.68 -2.46
N GLU A 400 -4.05 -34.75 -1.56
CA GLU A 400 -5.33 -35.45 -1.81
C GLU A 400 -6.17 -34.77 -2.92
N LEU A 401 -6.10 -33.44 -3.06
CA LEU A 401 -6.82 -32.69 -4.09
C LEU A 401 -6.20 -32.87 -5.48
N ILE A 402 -4.86 -32.80 -5.56
CA ILE A 402 -4.08 -33.09 -6.78
C ILE A 402 -4.32 -34.55 -7.21
N TRP A 403 -4.36 -35.49 -6.26
CA TRP A 403 -4.73 -36.87 -6.58
C TRP A 403 -6.16 -36.97 -7.13
N GLN A 404 -7.13 -36.25 -6.54
CA GLN A 404 -8.50 -36.21 -7.05
C GLN A 404 -8.64 -35.64 -8.46
N THR A 405 -7.73 -34.75 -8.91
CA THR A 405 -7.72 -34.26 -10.31
C THR A 405 -7.00 -35.20 -11.27
N VAL A 406 -5.94 -35.90 -10.84
CA VAL A 406 -5.10 -36.75 -11.73
C VAL A 406 -5.59 -38.22 -11.82
N LYS A 407 -6.32 -38.71 -10.82
CA LYS A 407 -6.73 -40.12 -10.66
C LYS A 407 -7.48 -40.72 -11.87
N ASP A 408 -8.18 -39.90 -12.64
CA ASP A 408 -9.03 -40.35 -13.74
C ASP A 408 -8.30 -40.29 -15.12
N ASP A 409 -7.13 -39.62 -15.21
CA ASP A 409 -6.28 -39.50 -16.42
C ASP A 409 -5.43 -40.78 -16.69
N ARG A 410 -6.11 -41.91 -16.91
CA ARG A 410 -5.46 -43.24 -17.06
C ARG A 410 -4.71 -43.47 -18.38
N GLU A 411 -4.89 -42.63 -19.39
CA GLU A 411 -4.35 -42.87 -20.73
C GLU A 411 -2.85 -42.56 -20.87
N GLY A 412 -2.27 -41.80 -19.94
CA GLY A 412 -0.90 -41.26 -20.07
C GLY A 412 0.21 -41.94 -19.25
N GLY A 413 -0.10 -42.97 -18.44
CA GLY A 413 0.85 -43.66 -17.55
C GLY A 413 1.37 -42.85 -16.35
N ALA A 414 1.60 -41.55 -16.51
CA ALA A 414 2.10 -40.65 -15.47
C ALA A 414 1.24 -40.62 -14.18
N ALA A 415 -0.05 -40.93 -14.28
CA ALA A 415 -0.95 -41.01 -13.13
C ALA A 415 -0.48 -42.02 -12.06
N ASP A 416 0.15 -43.13 -12.46
CA ASP A 416 0.68 -44.14 -11.52
C ASP A 416 1.94 -43.64 -10.81
N ASP A 417 2.78 -42.83 -11.45
CA ASP A 417 3.97 -42.23 -10.84
C ASP A 417 3.62 -41.05 -9.94
N TYR A 418 2.64 -40.23 -10.33
CA TYR A 418 2.00 -39.30 -9.41
C TYR A 418 1.39 -40.02 -8.21
N GLN A 419 0.73 -41.17 -8.40
CA GLN A 419 0.18 -41.96 -7.29
C GLN A 419 1.28 -42.44 -6.34
N LYS A 420 2.41 -42.96 -6.85
CA LYS A 420 3.57 -43.39 -6.05
C LYS A 420 4.15 -42.21 -5.26
N GLY A 421 4.45 -41.10 -5.92
CA GLY A 421 5.04 -39.91 -5.30
C GLY A 421 4.13 -39.25 -4.26
N ILE A 422 2.84 -39.09 -4.57
CA ILE A 422 1.83 -38.59 -3.62
C ILE A 422 1.74 -39.52 -2.41
N ARG A 423 1.65 -40.83 -2.61
CA ARG A 423 1.55 -41.81 -1.51
C ARG A 423 2.81 -41.84 -0.64
N GLN A 424 4.00 -41.73 -1.22
CA GLN A 424 5.25 -41.65 -0.46
C GLN A 424 5.30 -40.37 0.40
N ASN A 425 4.94 -39.22 -0.17
CA ASN A 425 4.87 -37.96 0.57
C ASN A 425 3.79 -37.97 1.65
N GLN A 426 2.62 -38.54 1.39
CA GLN A 426 1.57 -38.78 2.39
C GLN A 426 2.05 -39.68 3.54
N ILE A 427 2.81 -40.75 3.26
CA ILE A 427 3.40 -41.62 4.29
C ILE A 427 4.41 -40.85 5.15
N LEU A 428 5.28 -40.03 4.54
CA LEU A 428 6.26 -39.20 5.25
C LEU A 428 5.59 -38.12 6.12
N LEU A 429 4.56 -37.43 5.59
CA LEU A 429 3.76 -36.46 6.33
C LEU A 429 3.01 -37.14 7.49
N LEU A 430 2.39 -38.29 7.27
CA LEU A 430 1.70 -39.05 8.33
C LEU A 430 2.68 -39.55 9.41
N ALA A 431 3.89 -40.01 9.03
CA ALA A 431 4.90 -40.41 10.01
C ALA A 431 5.35 -39.23 10.89
N ARG A 432 5.59 -38.06 10.28
CA ARG A 432 5.92 -36.81 10.99
C ARG A 432 4.75 -36.34 11.87
N LEU A 433 3.51 -36.33 11.36
CA LEU A 433 2.30 -35.97 12.12
C LEU A 433 2.07 -36.89 13.33
N LYS A 434 2.23 -38.21 13.16
CA LYS A 434 2.12 -39.19 14.27
C LYS A 434 3.20 -38.97 15.33
N ARG A 435 4.39 -38.49 14.95
CA ARG A 435 5.49 -38.16 15.87
C ARG A 435 5.26 -36.86 16.65
N LEU A 436 4.56 -35.88 16.05
CA LEU A 436 4.26 -34.59 16.70
C LEU A 436 2.99 -34.63 17.55
N ALA A 437 1.89 -35.17 17.03
CA ALA A 437 0.57 -35.14 17.68
C ALA A 437 0.22 -36.42 18.47
N GLY A 438 0.99 -37.50 18.29
CA GLY A 438 0.62 -38.85 18.73
C GLY A 438 -0.28 -39.57 17.71
N ALA A 439 -0.19 -40.90 17.66
CA ALA A 439 -0.74 -41.70 16.56
C ALA A 439 -2.27 -41.59 16.40
N GLU A 440 -3.02 -41.69 17.50
CA GLU A 440 -4.49 -41.57 17.55
C GLU A 440 -4.95 -40.17 17.09
N LYS A 441 -4.39 -39.13 17.73
CA LYS A 441 -4.78 -37.72 17.53
C LYS A 441 -4.47 -37.25 16.10
N ALA A 442 -3.29 -37.59 15.57
CA ALA A 442 -2.93 -37.31 14.18
C ALA A 442 -3.94 -37.90 13.19
N MET A 443 -4.30 -39.17 13.36
CA MET A 443 -5.27 -39.85 12.48
C MET A 443 -6.68 -39.27 12.63
N SER A 444 -7.05 -38.76 13.81
CA SER A 444 -8.32 -38.04 14.02
C SER A 444 -8.34 -36.69 13.30
N MET A 445 -7.28 -35.89 13.45
CA MET A 445 -7.16 -34.57 12.80
C MET A 445 -7.16 -34.69 11.27
N VAL A 446 -6.43 -35.66 10.69
CA VAL A 446 -6.47 -35.94 9.24
C VAL A 446 -7.89 -36.30 8.78
N LYS A 447 -8.61 -37.17 9.50
CA LYS A 447 -10.00 -37.54 9.18
C LYS A 447 -10.95 -36.34 9.27
N GLN A 448 -10.76 -35.44 10.25
CA GLN A 448 -11.55 -34.23 10.41
C GLN A 448 -11.27 -33.21 9.30
N ALA A 449 -10.00 -33.00 8.97
CA ALA A 449 -9.54 -32.07 7.93
C ALA A 449 -10.03 -32.51 6.53
N LEU A 450 -9.90 -33.81 6.19
CA LEU A 450 -10.42 -34.36 4.94
C LEU A 450 -11.96 -34.30 4.85
N ARG A 451 -12.66 -34.49 5.97
CA ARG A 451 -14.14 -34.29 6.06
C ARG A 451 -14.56 -32.82 5.93
N LYS A 452 -13.71 -31.87 6.33
CA LYS A 452 -13.92 -30.43 6.14
C LYS A 452 -13.72 -30.06 4.66
N SER A 453 -12.56 -30.38 4.10
CA SER A 453 -12.24 -30.20 2.67
C SER A 453 -13.33 -30.74 1.75
N LYS A 454 -13.80 -31.99 1.95
CA LYS A 454 -14.87 -32.58 1.13
C LYS A 454 -16.26 -31.96 1.32
N ARG A 455 -16.49 -31.16 2.36
CA ARG A 455 -17.70 -30.34 2.52
C ARG A 455 -17.55 -28.96 1.86
N ASP A 456 -16.34 -28.41 1.88
CA ASP A 456 -16.05 -27.11 1.27
C ASP A 456 -16.04 -27.23 -0.27
N THR A 457 -15.55 -28.33 -0.84
CA THR A 457 -15.69 -28.64 -2.29
C THR A 457 -17.12 -29.00 -2.72
N LEU A 458 -17.99 -29.44 -1.79
CA LEU A 458 -19.43 -29.62 -2.05
C LEU A 458 -20.23 -28.32 -1.93
N LYS A 459 -19.70 -27.29 -1.26
CA LYS A 459 -20.30 -25.94 -1.19
C LYS A 459 -19.85 -25.06 -2.35
N ASN A 460 -18.56 -25.10 -2.68
CA ASN A 460 -17.98 -24.34 -3.78
C ASN A 460 -18.13 -25.15 -5.08
N GLY A 461 -19.29 -24.98 -5.74
CA GLY A 461 -19.63 -25.70 -6.97
C GLY A 461 -18.55 -25.59 -8.07
N ALA A 462 -18.35 -26.70 -8.80
CA ALA A 462 -17.17 -26.95 -9.63
C ALA A 462 -16.81 -25.82 -10.62
N SER A 463 -15.75 -25.08 -10.29
CA SER A 463 -15.10 -24.10 -11.16
C SER A 463 -13.98 -24.75 -11.97
N GLN A 464 -14.26 -25.04 -13.24
CA GLN A 464 -13.32 -25.27 -14.35
C GLN A 464 -12.07 -26.14 -14.08
N GLN A 465 -12.13 -27.40 -14.54
CA GLN A 465 -10.93 -28.24 -14.70
C GLN A 465 -10.02 -27.67 -15.80
N SER A 466 -8.78 -27.31 -15.45
CA SER A 466 -7.72 -26.95 -16.40
C SER A 466 -6.70 -28.09 -16.48
N ILE A 467 -6.80 -28.94 -17.51
CA ILE A 467 -5.92 -30.10 -17.71
C ILE A 467 -4.64 -29.67 -18.45
N PRO A 468 -3.44 -29.81 -17.85
CA PRO A 468 -2.18 -29.62 -18.57
C PRO A 468 -1.87 -30.88 -19.41
N ARG A 469 -2.10 -30.81 -20.73
CA ARG A 469 -1.86 -31.94 -21.64
C ARG A 469 -0.38 -32.04 -22.01
N ALA A 470 0.28 -33.11 -21.60
CA ALA A 470 1.66 -33.41 -22.01
C ALA A 470 1.74 -33.80 -23.49
N THR A 471 2.77 -33.32 -24.19
CA THR A 471 3.12 -33.72 -25.58
C THR A 471 4.32 -34.66 -25.59
N SER A 472 4.25 -35.69 -26.44
CA SER A 472 5.26 -36.73 -26.58
C SER A 472 6.47 -36.30 -27.42
N VAL A 473 7.69 -36.63 -26.97
CA VAL A 473 8.92 -36.56 -27.78
C VAL A 473 9.80 -37.78 -27.49
N PRO A 474 10.24 -38.50 -28.53
CA PRO A 474 11.51 -39.23 -28.49
C PRO A 474 12.29 -39.16 -29.83
N PRO A 475 13.59 -39.56 -29.86
CA PRO A 475 14.60 -39.40 -28.81
C PRO A 475 16.00 -38.96 -29.35
N SER A 476 16.82 -38.34 -28.49
CA SER A 476 18.26 -38.68 -28.31
C SER A 476 18.89 -37.90 -27.15
N THR A 477 19.55 -38.66 -26.28
CA THR A 477 20.55 -38.32 -25.24
C THR A 477 21.47 -37.15 -25.67
N GLU A 478 21.86 -36.17 -24.82
CA GLU A 478 22.50 -36.33 -23.51
C GLU A 478 22.16 -35.25 -22.43
N LEU A 479 21.95 -35.74 -21.20
CA LEU A 479 22.33 -35.16 -19.90
C LEU A 479 22.27 -33.64 -19.66
N LEU A 480 21.06 -33.10 -19.51
CA LEU A 480 20.76 -32.10 -18.47
C LEU A 480 19.43 -32.46 -17.77
N PRO A 481 19.39 -32.54 -16.42
CA PRO A 481 18.14 -32.71 -15.68
C PRO A 481 17.56 -31.34 -15.28
N GLU A 482 16.47 -30.90 -15.91
CA GLU A 482 15.71 -29.76 -15.40
C GLU A 482 14.86 -30.15 -14.16
N PRO A 483 14.80 -29.29 -13.13
CA PRO A 483 14.20 -29.65 -11.84
C PRO A 483 12.70 -29.37 -11.76
N ALA A 484 12.02 -30.10 -10.87
CA ALA A 484 10.67 -29.75 -10.46
C ALA A 484 10.66 -28.53 -9.52
N LYS A 485 9.79 -27.54 -9.82
CA LYS A 485 9.41 -26.41 -8.95
C LYS A 485 10.59 -25.56 -8.42
N SER A 486 10.97 -24.52 -9.15
CA SER A 486 11.86 -23.48 -8.64
C SER A 486 11.18 -22.62 -7.55
N PRO A 487 11.73 -22.53 -6.33
CA PRO A 487 11.57 -21.33 -5.52
C PRO A 487 12.46 -20.23 -6.12
N ILE A 488 11.90 -19.05 -6.42
CA ILE A 488 12.67 -17.93 -6.99
C ILE A 488 12.70 -16.76 -6.00
N CYS A 489 13.37 -16.97 -4.88
CA CYS A 489 13.95 -15.89 -4.07
C CYS A 489 15.04 -16.43 -3.11
N GLU A 490 16.20 -16.80 -3.65
CA GLU A 490 17.52 -16.78 -3.00
C GLU A 490 18.58 -17.27 -4.02
N SER A 491 19.85 -16.87 -3.84
CA SER A 491 20.99 -17.31 -4.66
C SER A 491 20.99 -16.94 -6.16
N PHE A 492 20.93 -15.64 -6.48
CA PHE A 492 21.58 -15.10 -7.69
C PHE A 492 22.80 -14.28 -7.29
N SER A 493 23.97 -14.62 -7.82
CA SER A 493 25.23 -13.94 -7.51
C SER A 493 25.31 -12.58 -8.22
N THR A 494 25.87 -11.57 -7.56
CA THR A 494 26.02 -10.21 -8.10
C THR A 494 26.82 -10.15 -9.41
N ALA A 495 27.70 -11.13 -9.65
CA ALA A 495 28.50 -11.25 -10.86
C ALA A 495 27.67 -11.52 -12.13
N ASP A 496 26.62 -12.34 -12.06
CA ASP A 496 25.86 -12.77 -13.24
C ASP A 496 24.98 -11.66 -13.80
N HIS A 497 24.44 -10.80 -12.93
CA HIS A 497 23.76 -9.57 -13.33
C HIS A 497 24.72 -8.54 -13.94
N LEU A 498 25.96 -8.47 -13.45
CA LEU A 498 27.00 -7.62 -14.03
C LEU A 498 27.38 -8.10 -15.44
N ALA A 499 27.54 -9.41 -15.64
CA ALA A 499 27.78 -10.00 -16.95
C ALA A 499 26.63 -9.70 -17.93
N LEU A 500 25.37 -9.92 -17.52
CA LEU A 500 24.21 -9.64 -18.37
C LEU A 500 24.07 -8.14 -18.71
N ALA A 501 24.31 -7.23 -17.76
CA ALA A 501 24.26 -5.79 -18.00
C ALA A 501 25.41 -5.30 -18.91
N GLN A 502 26.59 -5.93 -18.83
CA GLN A 502 27.72 -5.63 -19.73
C GLN A 502 27.48 -6.18 -21.13
N LEU A 503 26.88 -7.36 -21.27
CA LEU A 503 26.48 -7.94 -22.56
C LEU A 503 25.40 -7.11 -23.27
N ASP A 504 24.37 -6.65 -22.55
CA ASP A 504 23.30 -5.80 -23.13
C ASP A 504 23.83 -4.45 -23.65
N GLN A 505 24.94 -3.94 -23.10
CA GLN A 505 25.65 -2.78 -23.64
C GLN A 505 26.59 -3.11 -24.82
N GLN A 506 27.17 -4.32 -24.86
CA GLN A 506 28.17 -4.69 -25.86
C GLN A 506 27.58 -5.31 -27.15
N GLU A 507 26.47 -6.06 -27.08
CA GLU A 507 25.91 -6.77 -28.25
C GLU A 507 24.73 -6.07 -28.94
N MET A 508 24.24 -4.93 -28.43
CA MET A 508 23.10 -4.21 -29.04
C MET A 508 23.44 -3.72 -30.46
N THR A 509 22.95 -4.43 -31.49
CA THR A 509 23.33 -4.18 -32.90
C THR A 509 22.79 -2.83 -33.40
N PRO A 510 23.28 -2.29 -34.54
CA PRO A 510 22.69 -1.10 -35.15
C PRO A 510 21.20 -1.25 -35.48
N ARG A 511 20.73 -2.48 -35.76
CA ARG A 511 19.30 -2.76 -35.97
C ARG A 511 18.52 -2.72 -34.66
N ASP A 512 19.08 -3.19 -33.56
CA ASP A 512 18.41 -3.15 -32.25
C ASP A 512 18.40 -1.74 -31.67
N ARG A 513 19.44 -0.94 -31.90
CA ARG A 513 19.46 0.50 -31.62
C ARG A 513 18.37 1.24 -32.40
N PHE A 514 18.25 0.97 -33.70
CA PHE A 514 17.20 1.54 -34.54
C PHE A 514 15.79 1.04 -34.16
N ALA A 515 15.64 -0.24 -33.83
CA ALA A 515 14.39 -0.82 -33.34
C ALA A 515 13.97 -0.21 -32.00
N LYS A 516 14.89 -0.05 -31.03
CA LYS A 516 14.66 0.57 -29.73
C LYS A 516 14.30 2.06 -29.86
N ALA A 517 14.93 2.79 -30.78
CA ALA A 517 14.53 4.16 -31.13
C ALA A 517 13.12 4.22 -31.78
N LEU A 518 12.74 3.21 -32.57
CA LEU A 518 11.37 3.07 -33.07
C LEU A 518 10.38 2.60 -31.99
N THR A 519 10.78 1.78 -31.01
CA THR A 519 9.97 1.33 -29.87
C THR A 519 10.34 2.05 -28.58
N ALA A 520 10.39 3.38 -28.64
CA ALA A 520 10.63 4.26 -27.50
C ALA A 520 9.50 4.15 -26.46
N LEU A 521 9.65 3.19 -25.55
CA LEU A 521 8.91 3.03 -24.30
C LEU A 521 9.71 3.69 -23.17
N PRO A 522 9.08 4.22 -22.11
CA PRO A 522 9.79 4.62 -20.90
C PRO A 522 10.57 3.44 -20.30
N ASP A 523 11.70 3.73 -19.65
CA ASP A 523 12.48 2.71 -18.93
C ASP A 523 11.62 1.95 -17.91
N ASN A 524 11.88 0.65 -17.76
CA ASN A 524 11.10 -0.22 -16.85
C ASN A 524 11.00 0.35 -15.42
N ARG A 525 12.06 1.01 -14.92
CA ARG A 525 12.07 1.72 -13.64
C ARG A 525 11.10 2.89 -13.62
N ALA A 526 11.19 3.80 -14.61
CA ALA A 526 10.30 4.95 -14.74
C ALA A 526 8.84 4.52 -14.89
N LEU A 527 8.58 3.47 -15.67
CA LEU A 527 7.25 2.91 -15.89
C LEU A 527 6.63 2.33 -14.60
N VAL A 528 7.42 1.62 -13.80
CA VAL A 528 6.97 1.09 -12.50
C VAL A 528 6.75 2.21 -11.49
N HIS A 529 7.65 3.19 -11.40
CA HIS A 529 7.51 4.36 -10.52
C HIS A 529 6.25 5.18 -10.84
N GLU A 530 6.03 5.48 -12.13
CA GLU A 530 4.80 6.15 -12.60
C GLU A 530 3.53 5.34 -12.28
N LEU A 531 3.55 4.01 -12.40
CA LEU A 531 2.40 3.17 -12.03
C LEU A 531 2.07 3.21 -10.53
N LEU A 532 3.07 3.40 -9.66
CA LEU A 532 2.85 3.51 -8.21
C LEU A 532 2.15 4.83 -7.86
N ILE A 533 2.56 5.94 -8.49
CA ILE A 533 1.95 7.27 -8.30
C ILE A 533 0.58 7.34 -8.99
N ASN A 534 0.54 6.92 -10.25
CA ASN A 534 -0.57 7.02 -11.19
C ASN A 534 -0.99 5.60 -11.61
N ARG A 535 -1.85 4.95 -10.81
CA ARG A 535 -2.31 3.57 -11.06
C ARG A 535 -3.05 3.34 -12.39
N GLU A 536 -3.45 4.42 -13.07
CA GLU A 536 -4.06 4.42 -14.41
C GLU A 536 -3.12 4.99 -15.50
N TYR A 537 -1.81 5.06 -15.23
CA TYR A 537 -0.79 5.60 -16.14
C TYR A 537 -0.88 4.98 -17.53
N LYS A 538 -0.72 5.83 -18.54
CA LYS A 538 -0.76 5.53 -19.97
C LYS A 538 0.34 6.33 -20.64
N ILE A 539 0.97 5.75 -21.64
CA ILE A 539 1.94 6.45 -22.49
C ILE A 539 1.17 7.45 -23.36
N ASP A 540 1.53 8.73 -23.26
CA ASP A 540 0.86 9.83 -23.95
C ASP A 540 1.15 9.84 -25.46
N GLN A 541 0.10 10.10 -26.24
CA GLN A 541 0.16 10.05 -27.70
C GLN A 541 1.05 11.15 -28.29
N GLY A 542 1.13 12.31 -27.63
CA GLY A 542 1.90 13.47 -28.04
C GLY A 542 3.40 13.18 -28.24
N PRO A 543 4.18 12.94 -27.17
CA PRO A 543 5.62 12.71 -27.25
C PRO A 543 5.96 11.47 -28.08
N TYR A 544 5.25 10.35 -27.86
CA TYR A 544 5.47 9.08 -28.55
C TYR A 544 5.32 9.20 -30.08
N THR A 545 4.29 9.92 -30.55
CA THR A 545 4.08 10.11 -32.00
C THR A 545 4.96 11.23 -32.57
N ALA A 546 5.39 12.21 -31.77
CA ALA A 546 6.21 13.33 -32.25
C ALA A 546 7.57 12.87 -32.81
N ILE A 547 8.28 12.04 -32.05
CA ILE A 547 9.62 11.54 -32.43
C ILE A 547 9.50 10.57 -33.61
N ARG A 548 8.53 9.65 -33.59
CA ARG A 548 8.27 8.76 -34.74
C ARG A 548 7.90 9.51 -36.01
N ARG A 549 7.14 10.61 -35.92
CA ARG A 549 6.80 11.47 -37.05
C ARG A 549 8.04 12.17 -37.63
N GLN A 550 9.00 12.58 -36.81
CA GLN A 550 10.28 13.13 -37.30
C GLN A 550 11.09 12.06 -38.05
N ILE A 551 11.22 10.85 -37.49
CA ILE A 551 11.90 9.72 -38.14
C ILE A 551 11.21 9.35 -39.47
N MET A 552 9.87 9.25 -39.48
CA MET A 552 9.11 8.88 -40.67
C MET A 552 9.17 9.96 -41.76
N ASN A 553 9.16 11.24 -41.41
CA ASN A 553 9.37 12.32 -42.39
C ASN A 553 10.74 12.18 -43.08
N LEU A 554 11.81 11.92 -42.32
CA LEU A 554 13.15 11.68 -42.85
C LEU A 554 13.20 10.42 -43.74
N MET A 555 12.55 9.32 -43.33
CA MET A 555 12.41 8.12 -44.17
C MET A 555 11.65 8.40 -45.47
N CYS A 556 10.59 9.21 -45.44
CA CYS A 556 9.82 9.58 -46.63
C CYS A 556 10.66 10.44 -47.59
N GLU A 557 11.52 11.33 -47.08
CA GLU A 557 12.48 12.04 -47.91
C GLU A 557 13.52 11.11 -48.56
N MET A 558 14.06 10.15 -47.81
CA MET A 558 15.00 9.15 -48.35
C MET A 558 14.33 8.29 -49.42
N MET A 559 13.12 7.78 -49.14
CA MET A 559 12.33 6.99 -50.09
C MET A 559 12.01 7.79 -51.37
N ARG A 560 11.64 9.08 -51.27
CA ARG A 560 11.48 9.98 -52.43
C ARG A 560 12.80 10.11 -53.24
N LYS A 561 13.93 10.29 -52.55
CA LYS A 561 15.28 10.41 -53.17
C LYS A 561 15.74 9.11 -53.84
N ASP A 562 15.36 7.94 -53.33
CA ASP A 562 15.81 6.63 -53.83
C ASP A 562 14.88 6.01 -54.88
N ILE A 563 13.58 6.30 -54.84
CA ILE A 563 12.66 6.01 -55.95
C ILE A 563 13.11 6.77 -57.21
N ALA A 564 13.58 8.01 -57.08
CA ALA A 564 14.20 8.76 -58.18
C ALA A 564 15.51 8.15 -58.72
N LYS A 565 16.14 7.22 -57.97
CA LYS A 565 17.31 6.42 -58.41
C LYS A 565 16.94 5.02 -58.90
N GLY A 566 15.64 4.65 -58.89
CA GLY A 566 15.15 3.33 -59.29
C GLY A 566 15.13 2.25 -58.20
N LEU A 567 15.48 2.56 -56.94
CA LEU A 567 15.55 1.58 -55.84
C LEU A 567 14.21 1.37 -55.10
N GLY A 568 13.08 1.62 -55.78
CA GLY A 568 11.75 1.63 -55.16
C GLY A 568 11.23 0.26 -54.71
N THR A 569 11.67 -0.84 -55.35
CA THR A 569 11.25 -2.21 -54.99
C THR A 569 11.78 -2.60 -53.60
N THR A 570 13.07 -2.37 -53.34
CA THR A 570 13.72 -2.62 -52.04
C THR A 570 13.01 -1.88 -50.90
N TRP A 571 12.67 -0.60 -51.12
CA TRP A 571 11.92 0.20 -50.14
C TRP A 571 10.50 -0.34 -49.90
N THR A 572 9.83 -0.86 -50.93
CA THR A 572 8.48 -1.43 -50.82
C THR A 572 8.48 -2.73 -50.03
N VAL A 573 9.44 -3.63 -50.30
CA VAL A 573 9.63 -4.88 -49.54
C VAL A 573 10.02 -4.61 -48.09
N ALA A 574 10.93 -3.67 -47.85
CA ALA A 574 11.35 -3.29 -46.51
C ALA A 574 10.22 -2.64 -45.68
N MET A 575 9.33 -1.88 -46.31
CA MET A 575 8.15 -1.35 -45.61
C MET A 575 7.08 -2.41 -45.39
N ALA A 576 6.87 -3.32 -46.34
CA ALA A 576 5.92 -4.43 -46.18
C ALA A 576 6.29 -5.31 -44.98
N SER A 577 7.58 -5.65 -44.81
CA SER A 577 8.03 -6.41 -43.63
C SER A 577 7.88 -5.61 -42.33
N VAL A 578 8.22 -4.32 -42.29
CA VAL A 578 8.01 -3.47 -41.09
C VAL A 578 6.53 -3.37 -40.71
N ILE A 579 5.63 -3.24 -41.68
CA ILE A 579 4.18 -3.24 -41.45
C ILE A 579 3.71 -4.61 -40.94
N GLN A 580 4.14 -5.70 -41.59
CA GLN A 580 3.84 -7.07 -41.17
C GLN A 580 4.26 -7.29 -39.70
N ASP A 581 5.52 -6.99 -39.36
CA ASP A 581 6.08 -7.17 -38.03
C ASP A 581 5.26 -6.45 -36.95
N ARG A 582 4.89 -5.19 -37.19
CA ARG A 582 4.11 -4.37 -36.23
C ARG A 582 2.68 -4.89 -36.03
N LEU A 583 2.03 -5.33 -37.11
CA LEU A 583 0.70 -5.92 -37.04
C LEU A 583 0.71 -7.30 -36.37
N LEU A 584 1.70 -8.14 -36.67
CA LEU A 584 1.84 -9.47 -36.06
C LEU A 584 2.24 -9.38 -34.58
N ARG A 585 3.13 -8.46 -34.18
CA ARG A 585 3.45 -8.19 -32.75
C ARG A 585 2.21 -7.81 -31.92
N SER A 586 1.20 -7.19 -32.55
CA SER A 586 -0.06 -6.80 -31.92
C SER A 586 -1.09 -7.94 -31.84
N LEU A 587 -0.80 -9.11 -32.43
CA LEU A 587 -1.70 -10.25 -32.58
C LEU A 587 -1.16 -11.51 -31.90
N ARG A 588 -2.04 -12.29 -31.26
CA ARG A 588 -1.65 -13.62 -30.77
C ARG A 588 -1.50 -14.61 -31.94
N PRO A 589 -0.43 -15.43 -31.98
CA PRO A 589 -0.26 -16.46 -33.00
C PRO A 589 -1.42 -17.47 -32.93
N GLY A 590 -1.88 -17.93 -34.10
CA GLY A 590 -3.03 -18.81 -34.25
C GLY A 590 -4.38 -18.13 -34.49
N ASN A 591 -4.46 -16.79 -34.47
CA ASN A 591 -5.65 -16.07 -34.96
C ASN A 591 -5.71 -16.10 -36.50
N SER A 592 -6.90 -16.28 -37.10
CA SER A 592 -7.05 -16.26 -38.56
C SER A 592 -6.64 -14.93 -39.20
N LEU A 593 -6.74 -13.81 -38.48
CA LEU A 593 -6.20 -12.52 -38.93
C LEU A 593 -4.66 -12.50 -38.94
N HIS A 594 -4.00 -13.20 -38.02
CA HIS A 594 -2.54 -13.32 -37.99
C HIS A 594 -2.06 -14.15 -39.20
N VAL A 595 -2.77 -15.22 -39.57
CA VAL A 595 -2.47 -16.03 -40.77
C VAL A 595 -2.62 -15.18 -42.03
N LEU A 596 -3.77 -14.51 -42.21
CA LEU A 596 -4.04 -13.66 -43.37
C LEU A 596 -2.99 -12.53 -43.56
N ILE A 597 -2.55 -11.91 -42.47
CA ILE A 597 -1.51 -10.86 -42.51
C ILE A 597 -0.12 -11.45 -42.79
N SER A 598 0.19 -12.66 -42.28
CA SER A 598 1.44 -13.34 -42.63
C SER A 598 1.50 -13.78 -44.10
N GLU A 599 0.38 -14.20 -44.69
CA GLU A 599 0.30 -14.63 -46.09
C GLU A 599 0.35 -13.46 -47.07
N VAL A 600 -0.41 -12.38 -46.84
CA VAL A 600 -0.54 -11.27 -47.80
C VAL A 600 0.64 -10.30 -47.77
N LEU A 601 1.34 -10.16 -46.63
CA LEU A 601 2.52 -9.28 -46.49
C LEU A 601 3.85 -10.04 -46.42
N ASP A 602 3.92 -11.32 -46.82
CA ASP A 602 5.22 -12.04 -46.89
C ASP A 602 6.20 -11.22 -47.77
N PRO A 603 7.36 -10.78 -47.24
CA PRO A 603 8.32 -9.97 -48.00
C PRO A 603 8.79 -10.68 -49.28
N LYS A 604 8.87 -12.02 -49.30
CA LYS A 604 9.22 -12.79 -50.51
C LYS A 604 8.10 -12.74 -51.55
N TYR A 605 6.84 -12.72 -51.13
CA TYR A 605 5.70 -12.61 -52.02
C TYR A 605 5.61 -11.20 -52.63
N VAL A 606 5.82 -10.17 -51.80
CA VAL A 606 5.89 -8.76 -52.24
C VAL A 606 7.08 -8.54 -53.18
N GLU A 607 8.26 -9.07 -52.87
CA GLU A 607 9.45 -9.00 -53.73
C GLU A 607 9.19 -9.62 -55.11
N ASN A 608 8.57 -10.80 -55.15
CA ASN A 608 8.19 -11.45 -56.40
C ASN A 608 7.15 -10.65 -57.21
N GLN A 609 6.13 -10.06 -56.56
CA GLN A 609 5.17 -9.18 -57.26
C GLN A 609 5.80 -7.89 -57.78
N CYS A 610 6.75 -7.31 -57.04
CA CYS A 610 7.51 -6.14 -57.47
C CYS A 610 8.40 -6.47 -58.67
N ASN A 611 9.12 -7.59 -58.65
CA ASN A 611 9.98 -8.04 -59.75
C ASN A 611 9.17 -8.43 -60.99
N ALA A 612 7.95 -8.93 -60.83
CA ALA A 612 6.99 -9.19 -61.91
C ALA A 612 6.20 -7.94 -62.36
N GLY A 613 6.48 -6.76 -61.80
CA GLY A 613 5.79 -5.49 -62.13
C GLY A 613 4.29 -5.47 -61.84
N THR A 614 3.79 -6.40 -61.02
CA THR A 614 2.34 -6.63 -60.82
C THR A 614 1.81 -6.07 -59.50
N PHE A 615 2.70 -5.60 -58.60
CA PHE A 615 2.32 -5.06 -57.30
C PHE A 615 1.51 -3.76 -57.43
N SER A 616 0.30 -3.71 -56.87
CA SER A 616 -0.58 -2.54 -56.87
C SER A 616 -0.70 -1.89 -55.50
N TYR A 617 -0.23 -0.65 -55.39
CA TYR A 617 -0.35 0.15 -54.16
C TYR A 617 -1.81 0.40 -53.76
N ASP A 618 -2.71 0.64 -54.71
CA ASP A 618 -4.13 0.86 -54.41
C ASP A 618 -4.80 -0.39 -53.84
N ALA A 619 -4.50 -1.58 -54.37
CA ALA A 619 -4.99 -2.85 -53.83
C ALA A 619 -4.45 -3.12 -52.41
N PHE A 620 -3.18 -2.77 -52.14
CA PHE A 620 -2.60 -2.82 -50.80
C PHE A 620 -3.31 -1.87 -49.83
N PHE A 621 -3.59 -0.61 -50.22
CA PHE A 621 -4.31 0.33 -49.38
C PHE A 621 -5.79 -0.06 -49.17
N GLU A 622 -6.44 -0.68 -50.14
CA GLU A 622 -7.79 -1.25 -49.96
C GLU A 622 -7.78 -2.44 -48.99
N PHE A 623 -6.80 -3.34 -49.08
CA PHE A 623 -6.61 -4.44 -48.13
C PHE A 623 -6.40 -3.92 -46.70
N MET A 624 -5.52 -2.94 -46.52
CA MET A 624 -5.29 -2.29 -45.22
C MET A 624 -6.53 -1.58 -44.68
N SER A 625 -7.28 -0.88 -45.53
CA SER A 625 -8.55 -0.22 -45.16
C SER A 625 -9.62 -1.22 -44.70
N ASN A 626 -9.56 -2.47 -45.19
CA ASN A 626 -10.42 -3.57 -44.76
C ASN A 626 -9.95 -4.29 -43.48
N ILE A 627 -8.74 -4.01 -42.98
CA ILE A 627 -8.13 -4.69 -41.81
C ILE A 627 -7.99 -3.75 -40.60
N LEU A 628 -7.58 -2.49 -40.79
CA LEU A 628 -7.45 -1.53 -39.68
C LEU A 628 -8.72 -1.43 -38.80
N PRO A 629 -9.97 -1.38 -39.34
CA PRO A 629 -11.19 -1.35 -38.52
C PRO A 629 -11.46 -2.62 -37.69
N LYS A 630 -10.67 -3.70 -37.89
CA LYS A 630 -10.76 -4.96 -37.12
C LYS A 630 -9.67 -5.08 -36.05
N LEU A 631 -8.67 -4.20 -36.08
CA LEU A 631 -7.51 -4.20 -35.18
C LEU A 631 -7.52 -2.98 -34.24
N CYS A 632 -7.91 -1.81 -34.74
CA CYS A 632 -8.01 -0.59 -33.96
C CYS A 632 -9.18 -0.62 -32.97
N ALA A 633 -9.03 0.10 -31.85
CA ALA A 633 -10.10 0.24 -30.86
C ALA A 633 -11.26 1.13 -31.38
N PRO A 634 -12.52 0.92 -30.95
CA PRO A 634 -13.68 1.64 -31.50
C PRO A 634 -13.71 3.16 -31.34
N TYR A 635 -12.78 3.77 -30.60
CA TYR A 635 -12.61 5.22 -30.53
C TYR A 635 -11.69 5.78 -31.63
N ARG A 636 -10.90 4.93 -32.29
CA ARG A 636 -10.06 5.25 -33.48
C ARG A 636 -10.82 5.14 -34.79
N ASP A 637 -12.03 4.57 -34.78
CA ASP A 637 -12.99 4.53 -35.90
C ASP A 637 -13.00 5.81 -36.78
N PRO A 638 -13.06 7.05 -36.26
CA PRO A 638 -13.03 8.25 -37.10
C PRO A 638 -11.69 8.46 -37.82
N GLU A 639 -10.55 8.18 -37.19
CA GLU A 639 -9.21 8.31 -37.78
C GLU A 639 -9.01 7.28 -38.91
N VAL A 640 -9.42 6.03 -38.67
CA VAL A 640 -9.35 4.95 -39.68
C VAL A 640 -10.32 5.21 -40.84
N LYS A 641 -11.49 5.82 -40.58
CA LYS A 641 -12.45 6.20 -41.65
C LYS A 641 -11.95 7.37 -42.48
N ALA A 642 -11.28 8.35 -41.89
CA ALA A 642 -10.62 9.42 -42.63
C ALA A 642 -9.50 8.87 -43.54
N PHE A 643 -8.68 7.94 -43.04
CA PHE A 643 -7.70 7.25 -43.89
C PHE A 643 -8.34 6.49 -45.06
N ALA A 644 -9.48 5.83 -44.83
CA ALA A 644 -10.21 5.12 -45.86
C ALA A 644 -10.96 6.03 -46.87
N SER A 645 -11.21 7.31 -46.55
CA SER A 645 -11.72 8.30 -47.51
C SER A 645 -10.64 9.03 -48.29
N ASP A 646 -9.46 9.21 -47.69
CA ASP A 646 -8.47 10.19 -48.13
C ASP A 646 -7.48 9.61 -49.17
N ILE A 647 -8.05 9.25 -50.33
CA ILE A 647 -7.36 8.73 -51.53
C ILE A 647 -6.40 9.78 -52.14
N SER A 648 -6.49 11.05 -51.74
CA SER A 648 -5.64 12.16 -52.21
C SER A 648 -4.19 12.08 -51.73
N GLY A 649 -3.23 12.23 -52.65
CA GLY A 649 -1.79 12.34 -52.40
C GLY A 649 -0.97 11.16 -52.91
N ASP A 650 0.36 11.35 -52.95
CA ASP A 650 1.33 10.34 -53.39
C ASP A 650 1.22 9.05 -52.57
N ALA A 651 1.59 7.91 -53.17
CA ALA A 651 1.63 6.61 -52.47
C ALA A 651 2.50 6.67 -51.20
N ILE A 652 3.58 7.46 -51.21
CA ILE A 652 4.48 7.68 -50.07
C ILE A 652 3.75 8.44 -48.93
N ASP A 653 2.91 9.41 -49.26
CA ASP A 653 2.17 10.19 -48.25
C ASP A 653 0.99 9.40 -47.68
N ARG A 654 0.34 8.55 -48.48
CA ARG A 654 -0.61 7.56 -47.98
C ARG A 654 0.08 6.55 -47.05
N LEU A 655 1.29 6.11 -47.39
CA LEU A 655 2.10 5.18 -46.60
C LEU A 655 2.54 5.80 -45.26
N ALA A 656 2.93 7.08 -45.26
CA ALA A 656 3.22 7.83 -44.04
C ALA A 656 1.99 7.93 -43.11
N ARG A 657 0.80 8.21 -43.67
CA ARG A 657 -0.47 8.21 -42.92
C ARG A 657 -0.81 6.83 -42.36
N LEU A 658 -0.64 5.78 -43.17
CA LEU A 658 -0.86 4.38 -42.76
C LEU A 658 0.04 4.00 -41.57
N MET A 659 1.33 4.31 -41.66
CA MET A 659 2.29 4.05 -40.59
C MET A 659 2.00 4.85 -39.32
N GLY A 660 1.53 6.09 -39.43
CA GLY A 660 1.04 6.86 -38.29
C GLY A 660 -0.13 6.19 -37.55
N ILE A 661 -1.04 5.54 -38.28
CA ILE A 661 -2.15 4.78 -37.68
C ILE A 661 -1.65 3.45 -37.06
N ILE A 662 -0.67 2.79 -37.67
CA ILE A 662 -0.01 1.61 -37.10
C ILE A 662 0.78 1.98 -35.83
N ASP A 663 1.38 3.17 -35.77
CA ASP A 663 2.02 3.71 -34.56
C ASP A 663 1.02 3.95 -33.43
N LEU A 664 -0.15 4.51 -33.72
CA LEU A 664 -1.23 4.69 -32.75
C LEU A 664 -1.83 3.35 -32.30
N LEU A 665 -2.03 2.39 -33.21
CA LEU A 665 -2.40 1.01 -32.89
C LEU A 665 -1.37 0.34 -31.97
N SER A 666 -0.07 0.56 -32.23
CA SER A 666 1.02 0.05 -31.39
C SER A 666 0.98 0.66 -29.99
N LEU A 667 0.74 1.97 -29.86
CA LEU A 667 0.55 2.67 -28.58
C LEU A 667 -0.66 2.13 -27.83
N ASP A 668 -1.80 2.02 -28.51
CA ASP A 668 -3.05 1.53 -27.94
C ASP A 668 -2.88 0.07 -27.44
N HIS A 669 -2.12 -0.76 -28.16
CA HIS A 669 -1.75 -2.12 -27.75
C HIS A 669 -0.78 -2.14 -26.55
N THR A 670 0.26 -1.29 -26.52
CA THR A 670 1.17 -1.22 -25.37
C THR A 670 0.48 -0.70 -24.11
N ASN A 671 -0.44 0.25 -24.23
CA ASN A 671 -1.26 0.72 -23.11
C ASN A 671 -2.27 -0.36 -22.64
N PHE A 672 -2.78 -1.21 -23.53
CA PHE A 672 -3.57 -2.38 -23.15
C PHE A 672 -2.74 -3.42 -22.38
N LEU A 673 -1.54 -3.78 -22.88
CA LEU A 673 -0.61 -4.67 -22.18
C LEU A 673 -0.24 -4.13 -20.80
N LEU A 674 0.04 -2.82 -20.71
CA LEU A 674 0.34 -2.13 -19.46
C LEU A 674 -0.81 -2.24 -18.46
N HIS A 675 -2.06 -2.03 -18.87
CA HIS A 675 -3.22 -2.21 -18.00
C HIS A 675 -3.45 -3.66 -17.53
N VAL A 676 -3.06 -4.65 -18.32
CA VAL A 676 -3.11 -6.08 -17.91
C VAL A 676 -2.02 -6.40 -16.90
N ALA A 677 -0.82 -5.84 -17.05
CA ALA A 677 0.32 -6.08 -16.14
C ALA A 677 0.29 -5.21 -14.87
N ALA A 678 -0.32 -4.02 -14.92
CA ALA A 678 -0.30 -3.03 -13.84
C ALA A 678 -0.64 -3.57 -12.43
N PRO A 679 -1.61 -4.48 -12.21
CA PRO A 679 -1.88 -5.01 -10.88
C PRO A 679 -0.69 -5.77 -10.27
N GLN A 680 0.09 -6.48 -11.08
CA GLN A 680 1.29 -7.20 -10.64
C GLN A 680 2.46 -6.23 -10.46
N LEU A 681 2.66 -5.32 -11.41
CA LEU A 681 3.71 -4.29 -11.34
C LEU A 681 3.56 -3.35 -10.14
N ILE A 682 2.33 -3.01 -9.74
CA ILE A 682 2.05 -2.21 -8.53
C ILE A 682 2.30 -3.02 -7.25
N GLN A 683 2.09 -4.35 -7.26
CA GLN A 683 2.33 -5.21 -6.10
C GLN A 683 3.82 -5.44 -5.85
N GLU A 684 4.61 -5.67 -6.90
CA GLU A 684 6.06 -5.92 -6.78
C GLU A 684 6.90 -4.63 -6.86
N GLY A 685 6.30 -3.52 -7.33
CA GLY A 685 6.96 -2.26 -7.65
C GLY A 685 7.85 -1.67 -6.54
N PRO A 686 7.40 -1.53 -5.28
CA PRO A 686 8.23 -0.95 -4.23
C PRO A 686 9.48 -1.79 -3.96
N GLY A 687 9.36 -3.12 -3.99
CA GLY A 687 10.49 -4.04 -3.83
C GLY A 687 11.41 -4.07 -5.06
N TYR A 688 10.90 -3.81 -6.26
CA TYR A 688 11.74 -3.60 -7.46
C TYR A 688 12.55 -2.30 -7.34
N GLU A 689 11.87 -1.19 -7.00
CA GLU A 689 12.47 0.14 -6.89
C GLU A 689 13.56 0.19 -5.81
N GLN A 690 13.31 -0.41 -4.63
CA GLN A 690 14.31 -0.63 -3.59
C GLN A 690 15.57 -1.33 -4.11
N ARG A 691 15.41 -2.48 -4.79
CA ARG A 691 16.54 -3.26 -5.33
C ARG A 691 17.33 -2.50 -6.41
N VAL A 692 16.66 -1.71 -7.25
CA VAL A 692 17.33 -0.89 -8.28
C VAL A 692 18.07 0.30 -7.64
N PHE A 693 17.44 0.99 -6.69
CA PHE A 693 18.08 2.11 -5.96
C PHE A 693 19.30 1.64 -5.16
N SER A 694 19.19 0.55 -4.40
CA SER A 694 20.33 -0.03 -3.67
C SER A 694 21.47 -0.44 -4.59
N ARG A 695 21.18 -0.94 -5.81
CA ARG A 695 22.23 -1.25 -6.79
C ARG A 695 22.93 0.02 -7.30
N LEU A 696 22.18 1.05 -7.68
CA LEU A 696 22.75 2.32 -8.16
C LEU A 696 23.57 3.06 -7.08
N LEU A 697 23.23 2.86 -5.81
CA LEU A 697 24.01 3.31 -4.65
C LEU A 697 25.31 2.50 -4.48
N GLN A 698 25.26 1.17 -4.64
CA GLN A 698 26.45 0.29 -4.62
C GLN A 698 27.39 0.53 -5.82
N GLU A 699 26.84 0.86 -6.99
CA GLU A 699 27.59 1.21 -8.20
C GLU A 699 28.17 2.65 -8.14
N GLY A 700 27.82 3.43 -7.11
CA GLY A 700 28.29 4.82 -6.94
C GLY A 700 27.69 5.83 -7.93
N VAL A 701 26.68 5.42 -8.71
CA VAL A 701 25.95 6.28 -9.66
C VAL A 701 25.06 7.29 -8.92
N ILE A 702 24.58 6.90 -7.74
CA ILE A 702 23.79 7.74 -6.83
C ILE A 702 24.56 7.92 -5.52
N THR A 703 24.70 9.17 -5.05
CA THR A 703 25.15 9.50 -3.69
C THR A 703 23.95 9.85 -2.79
N LEU A 704 24.15 10.06 -1.49
CA LEU A 704 23.08 10.46 -0.55
C LEU A 704 23.28 11.89 -0.02
N GLU A 705 24.04 12.73 -0.72
CA GLU A 705 24.46 14.05 -0.21
C GLU A 705 23.33 15.07 -0.21
N ARG A 706 22.54 15.16 -1.30
CA ARG A 706 21.37 16.04 -1.39
C ARG A 706 20.31 15.60 -0.37
N THR A 707 20.11 14.30 -0.19
CA THR A 707 19.22 13.70 0.81
C THR A 707 19.64 14.04 2.25
N ARG A 708 20.94 13.90 2.59
CA ARG A 708 21.51 14.27 3.90
C ARG A 708 21.46 15.78 4.17
N GLU A 709 21.55 16.63 3.16
CA GLU A 709 21.36 18.09 3.30
C GLU A 709 19.89 18.45 3.50
N PHE A 710 19.01 17.95 2.62
CA PHE A 710 17.57 18.14 2.69
C PHE A 710 17.00 17.76 4.06
N TRP A 711 17.39 16.60 4.61
CA TRP A 711 16.91 16.19 5.93
C TRP A 711 17.39 17.12 7.06
N ARG A 712 18.63 17.61 6.96
CA ARG A 712 19.25 18.51 7.93
C ARG A 712 18.58 19.88 7.96
N VAL A 713 18.37 20.48 6.78
CA VAL A 713 17.68 21.78 6.65
C VAL A 713 16.27 21.70 7.23
N ASN A 714 15.51 20.67 6.87
CA ASN A 714 14.12 20.52 7.30
C ASN A 714 13.96 20.11 8.77
N ARG A 715 14.94 19.40 9.36
CA ARG A 715 14.98 19.20 10.82
C ARG A 715 15.26 20.52 11.54
N ASN A 716 16.17 21.34 11.03
CA ASN A 716 16.52 22.63 11.63
C ASN A 716 15.35 23.63 11.58
N THR A 717 14.64 23.75 10.45
CA THR A 717 13.48 24.65 10.35
C THR A 717 12.37 24.29 11.34
N ILE A 718 12.08 23.00 11.55
CA ILE A 718 11.12 22.55 12.58
C ILE A 718 11.58 22.92 13.99
N ILE A 719 12.86 22.73 14.32
CA ILE A 719 13.42 23.07 15.64
C ILE A 719 13.35 24.57 15.89
N GLU A 720 13.67 25.40 14.89
CA GLU A 720 13.50 26.85 14.98
C GLU A 720 12.05 27.28 15.11
N ASP A 721 11.13 26.69 14.35
CA ASP A 721 9.70 27.03 14.40
C ASP A 721 9.01 26.53 15.68
N MET A 722 9.64 25.65 16.44
CA MET A 722 9.29 25.36 17.84
C MET A 722 9.89 26.40 18.80
N LYS A 723 11.18 26.76 18.66
CA LYS A 723 11.82 27.84 19.44
C LYS A 723 11.08 29.17 19.34
N LYS A 724 10.50 29.48 18.17
CA LYS A 724 9.68 30.68 17.90
C LYS A 724 8.28 30.64 18.51
N ARG A 725 7.80 29.46 18.95
CA ARG A 725 6.47 29.26 19.56
C ARG A 725 6.55 29.15 21.07
N ASP A 726 7.42 28.28 21.57
CA ASP A 726 7.53 27.91 22.99
C ASP A 726 9.00 28.00 23.45
N PRO A 727 9.52 29.18 23.80
CA PRO A 727 10.92 29.34 24.22
C PRO A 727 11.21 28.66 25.57
N ASP A 728 10.27 28.72 26.52
CA ASP A 728 10.47 28.29 27.91
C ASP A 728 10.23 26.78 28.13
N ASN A 729 9.64 26.08 27.16
CA ASN A 729 9.24 24.67 27.28
C ASN A 729 10.03 23.73 26.34
N MET A 730 11.24 24.14 25.92
CA MET A 730 12.12 23.28 25.14
C MET A 730 12.73 22.17 26.00
N ASN A 731 12.29 20.94 25.77
CA ASN A 731 13.07 19.76 26.12
C ASN A 731 14.24 19.65 25.11
N PRO A 732 15.53 19.74 25.52
CA PRO A 732 16.66 19.77 24.59
C PRO A 732 16.75 18.53 23.68
N ASP A 733 16.30 17.38 24.17
CA ASP A 733 16.31 16.11 23.44
C ASP A 733 15.07 15.86 22.56
N TYR A 734 14.27 16.89 22.28
CA TYR A 734 13.09 16.76 21.43
C TYR A 734 13.46 16.29 20.01
N LYS A 735 13.17 15.02 19.71
CA LYS A 735 13.30 14.43 18.36
C LYS A 735 11.99 14.59 17.58
N PRO A 736 11.90 15.49 16.57
CA PRO A 736 10.70 15.59 15.74
C PRO A 736 10.50 14.30 14.91
N PRO A 737 9.26 13.79 14.75
CA PRO A 737 9.00 12.56 13.99
C PRO A 737 9.46 12.65 12.53
N ALA A 738 10.13 11.59 12.04
CA ALA A 738 10.70 11.53 10.69
C ALA A 738 9.69 11.87 9.58
N ALA A 739 8.49 11.28 9.62
CA ALA A 739 7.41 11.55 8.67
C ALA A 739 6.91 13.02 8.66
N LYS A 740 7.20 13.81 9.71
CA LYS A 740 6.92 15.25 9.79
C LYS A 740 8.09 16.09 9.24
N ILE A 741 9.34 15.68 9.46
CA ILE A 741 10.52 16.28 8.80
C ILE A 741 10.39 16.14 7.28
N TYR A 742 10.04 14.94 6.82
CA TYR A 742 9.83 14.64 5.41
C TYR A 742 8.64 15.43 4.81
N ALA A 743 7.51 15.52 5.54
CA ALA A 743 6.37 16.35 5.12
C ALA A 743 6.69 17.85 5.07
N GLN A 744 7.55 18.36 5.96
CA GLN A 744 8.08 19.73 5.89
C GLN A 744 8.92 19.92 4.62
N GLY A 745 9.86 19.01 4.38
CA GLY A 745 10.81 19.12 3.27
C GLY A 745 10.17 19.05 1.89
N ILE A 746 9.26 18.11 1.66
CA ILE A 746 8.60 17.99 0.35
C ILE A 746 7.73 19.23 0.04
N VAL A 747 7.18 19.87 1.08
CA VAL A 747 6.41 21.11 0.96
C VAL A 747 7.32 22.33 0.75
N ASP A 748 8.45 22.41 1.45
CA ASP A 748 9.39 23.53 1.31
C ASP A 748 10.16 23.47 -0.02
N LEU A 749 10.44 22.27 -0.54
CA LEU A 749 10.98 22.07 -1.89
C LEU A 749 10.05 22.68 -2.95
N VAL A 750 8.78 22.28 -2.96
CA VAL A 750 7.79 22.71 -3.97
C VAL A 750 7.38 24.19 -3.78
N LEU A 751 7.08 24.61 -2.56
CA LEU A 751 6.41 25.89 -2.25
C LEU A 751 7.31 27.00 -1.70
N SER A 752 8.64 26.84 -1.69
CA SER A 752 9.57 27.94 -1.40
C SER A 752 9.67 28.93 -2.56
N ASN A 753 10.03 30.19 -2.24
CA ASN A 753 10.22 31.25 -3.25
C ASN A 753 11.57 31.17 -3.99
N ARG A 754 12.48 30.28 -3.59
CA ARG A 754 13.74 29.98 -4.29
C ARG A 754 13.44 29.16 -5.55
N ARG A 755 14.21 29.30 -6.63
CA ARG A 755 14.12 28.41 -7.80
C ARG A 755 14.43 26.96 -7.39
N LEU A 756 13.73 25.99 -7.98
CA LEU A 756 14.19 24.60 -7.97
C LEU A 756 15.43 24.50 -8.87
N SER A 757 16.56 24.09 -8.31
CA SER A 757 17.69 23.51 -9.05
C SER A 757 17.71 22.00 -8.81
N PRO A 758 18.26 21.18 -9.73
CA PRO A 758 18.36 19.73 -9.52
C PRO A 758 19.17 19.38 -8.25
N GLU A 759 20.14 20.23 -7.89
CA GLU A 759 20.95 20.14 -6.67
C GLU A 759 20.11 20.15 -5.38
N LEU A 760 18.91 20.74 -5.40
CA LEU A 760 18.01 20.84 -4.25
C LEU A 760 17.05 19.64 -4.12
N ILE A 761 16.94 18.80 -5.14
CA ILE A 761 16.06 17.64 -5.15
C ILE A 761 16.85 16.45 -4.54
N PRO A 762 16.34 15.79 -3.48
CA PRO A 762 16.94 14.57 -2.95
C PRO A 762 17.09 13.49 -4.02
N GLU A 763 18.11 12.64 -3.91
CA GLU A 763 18.38 11.58 -4.89
C GLU A 763 17.26 10.53 -5.01
N THR A 764 16.46 10.38 -3.95
CA THR A 764 15.25 9.55 -3.90
C THR A 764 14.13 10.12 -4.78
N LEU A 765 13.99 11.45 -4.83
CA LEU A 765 12.96 12.20 -5.57
C LEU A 765 13.41 12.65 -6.98
N ASP A 766 14.53 12.15 -7.49
CA ASP A 766 15.10 12.57 -8.78
C ASP A 766 14.15 12.21 -9.95
N MET A 767 13.49 11.04 -9.88
CA MET A 767 12.43 10.60 -10.80
C MET A 767 11.19 11.52 -10.74
N ASP A 768 10.84 12.00 -9.55
CA ASP A 768 9.64 12.83 -9.30
C ASP A 768 9.80 14.29 -9.72
N ARG A 769 10.98 14.69 -10.18
CA ARG A 769 11.29 16.07 -10.60
C ARG A 769 10.22 16.67 -11.52
N GLY A 770 9.72 15.90 -12.49
CA GLY A 770 8.66 16.35 -13.40
C GLY A 770 7.36 16.69 -12.68
N HIS A 771 6.91 15.84 -11.76
CA HIS A 771 5.72 16.07 -10.93
C HIS A 771 5.91 17.25 -9.98
N LEU A 772 7.08 17.34 -9.32
CA LEU A 772 7.40 18.42 -8.38
C LEU A 772 7.41 19.79 -9.08
N GLU A 773 7.98 19.89 -10.29
CA GLU A 773 7.96 21.12 -11.09
C GLU A 773 6.55 21.48 -11.61
N GLN A 774 5.71 20.50 -11.97
CA GLN A 774 4.31 20.72 -12.34
C GLN A 774 3.44 21.18 -11.16
N ILE A 775 3.55 20.54 -10.00
CA ILE A 775 2.84 20.94 -8.77
C ILE A 775 3.27 22.35 -8.36
N ARG A 776 4.58 22.66 -8.48
CA ARG A 776 5.12 24.00 -8.25
C ARG A 776 4.56 25.03 -9.22
N SER A 777 4.54 24.75 -10.54
CA SER A 777 4.01 25.72 -11.50
C SER A 777 2.54 26.02 -11.22
N ARG A 778 1.71 25.02 -10.90
CA ARG A 778 0.31 25.23 -10.49
C ARG A 778 0.19 26.04 -9.20
N ALA A 779 1.04 25.80 -8.20
CA ALA A 779 1.07 26.60 -6.98
C ALA A 779 1.49 28.05 -7.23
N PHE A 780 2.42 28.29 -8.16
CA PHE A 780 2.86 29.63 -8.56
C PHE A 780 1.76 30.37 -9.34
N MET A 781 1.02 29.69 -10.22
CA MET A 781 -0.20 30.24 -10.84
C MET A 781 -1.25 30.64 -9.80
N ILE A 782 -1.50 29.80 -8.79
CA ILE A 782 -2.45 30.12 -7.70
C ILE A 782 -1.97 31.31 -6.88
N ALA A 783 -0.71 31.34 -6.45
CA ALA A 783 -0.16 32.46 -5.68
C ALA A 783 -0.22 33.79 -6.46
N ALA A 784 0.07 33.75 -7.77
CA ALA A 784 0.03 34.90 -8.67
C ALA A 784 -1.40 35.40 -8.93
N THR A 785 -2.35 34.51 -9.23
CA THR A 785 -3.75 34.90 -9.45
C THR A 785 -4.41 35.35 -8.16
N ALA A 786 -4.11 34.73 -7.02
CA ALA A 786 -4.55 35.17 -5.70
C ALA A 786 -4.05 36.58 -5.36
N SER A 787 -2.77 36.90 -5.58
CA SER A 787 -2.25 38.24 -5.27
C SER A 787 -2.76 39.32 -6.24
N ILE A 788 -3.01 38.98 -7.51
CA ILE A 788 -3.70 39.86 -8.47
C ILE A 788 -5.14 40.14 -8.02
N LEU A 789 -5.93 39.11 -7.68
CA LEU A 789 -7.30 39.25 -7.21
C LEU A 789 -7.38 40.01 -5.87
N LEU A 790 -6.48 39.71 -4.93
CA LEU A 790 -6.39 40.42 -3.65
C LEU A 790 -6.00 41.90 -3.84
N SER A 791 -5.06 42.19 -4.74
CA SER A 791 -4.70 43.56 -5.09
C SER A 791 -5.88 44.31 -5.72
N ALA A 792 -6.63 43.67 -6.63
CA ALA A 792 -7.85 44.24 -7.21
C ALA A 792 -8.95 44.49 -6.15
N LYS A 793 -9.21 43.54 -5.24
CA LYS A 793 -10.17 43.70 -4.13
C LYS A 793 -9.80 44.88 -3.23
N ASN A 794 -8.53 44.96 -2.81
CA ASN A 794 -8.02 46.04 -1.97
C ASN A 794 -8.10 47.42 -2.66
N LEU A 795 -7.66 47.50 -3.92
CA LEU A 795 -7.68 48.71 -4.73
C LEU A 795 -9.11 49.23 -5.00
N LEU A 796 -10.09 48.32 -5.11
CA LEU A 796 -11.51 48.64 -5.28
C LEU A 796 -12.30 48.67 -3.95
N LYS A 797 -11.61 48.62 -2.81
CA LYS A 797 -12.19 48.65 -1.44
C LYS A 797 -13.33 47.64 -1.22
N ARG A 798 -13.24 46.45 -1.83
CA ARG A 798 -14.21 45.36 -1.65
C ARG A 798 -13.74 44.36 -0.60
N ASP A 799 -14.69 43.62 -0.02
CA ASP A 799 -14.39 42.58 0.95
C ASP A 799 -13.40 41.55 0.40
N VAL A 800 -12.28 41.37 1.11
CA VAL A 800 -11.25 40.36 0.82
C VAL A 800 -11.87 38.94 0.78
N ARG A 801 -12.92 38.71 1.58
CA ARG A 801 -13.67 37.44 1.66
C ARG A 801 -14.68 37.23 0.53
N SER A 802 -14.96 38.24 -0.30
CA SER A 802 -15.82 38.06 -1.48
C SER A 802 -15.16 37.09 -2.47
N GLN A 803 -15.91 36.15 -3.03
CA GLN A 803 -15.39 35.10 -3.91
C GLN A 803 -15.46 35.53 -5.37
N TRP A 804 -14.33 35.81 -6.00
CA TRP A 804 -14.22 36.19 -7.41
C TRP A 804 -13.89 34.95 -8.26
N LYS A 805 -14.71 33.90 -8.09
CA LYS A 805 -14.38 32.57 -8.61
C LYS A 805 -14.44 32.51 -10.13
N SER A 806 -15.42 33.18 -10.75
CA SER A 806 -15.51 33.30 -12.21
C SER A 806 -14.30 34.02 -12.82
N GLU A 807 -13.60 34.86 -12.06
CA GLU A 807 -12.42 35.61 -12.50
C GLU A 807 -11.17 34.75 -12.29
N ALA A 808 -11.07 34.09 -11.13
CA ALA A 808 -10.03 33.11 -10.83
C ALA A 808 -10.01 31.97 -11.86
N ASP A 809 -11.14 31.31 -12.09
CA ASP A 809 -11.26 30.20 -13.04
C ASP A 809 -10.89 30.67 -14.47
N ARG A 810 -11.40 31.83 -14.92
CA ARG A 810 -11.05 32.41 -16.25
C ARG A 810 -9.57 32.71 -16.42
N ILE A 811 -8.88 33.20 -15.38
CA ILE A 811 -7.44 33.48 -15.46
C ILE A 811 -6.63 32.17 -15.37
N MET A 812 -7.05 31.20 -14.54
CA MET A 812 -6.41 29.89 -14.39
C MET A 812 -6.62 28.94 -15.59
N THR A 813 -7.50 29.30 -16.54
CA THR A 813 -7.66 28.64 -17.85
C THR A 813 -6.83 29.27 -18.97
N LEU A 814 -6.10 30.37 -18.74
CA LEU A 814 -5.15 30.89 -19.71
C LEU A 814 -3.87 30.03 -19.72
N ASP A 815 -3.22 29.90 -20.88
CA ASP A 815 -1.92 29.23 -20.97
C ASP A 815 -0.81 30.14 -20.41
N PHE A 816 -0.29 29.77 -19.23
CA PHE A 816 0.76 30.50 -18.51
C PHE A 816 2.12 30.53 -19.20
N ASN A 817 2.31 29.86 -20.34
CA ASN A 817 3.52 30.02 -21.15
C ASN A 817 3.50 31.35 -21.93
N ASP A 818 2.33 31.78 -22.44
CA ASP A 818 2.17 32.89 -23.40
C ASP A 818 1.26 34.06 -22.89
N ILE A 819 1.07 34.21 -21.58
CA ILE A 819 0.15 35.24 -21.04
C ILE A 819 0.67 36.66 -21.31
N LYS A 820 -0.08 37.37 -22.16
CA LYS A 820 -0.04 38.82 -22.28
C LYS A 820 -0.79 39.46 -21.09
N PRO A 821 -0.14 40.31 -20.27
CA PRO A 821 -0.74 40.87 -19.04
C PRO A 821 -2.00 41.71 -19.32
N GLU A 822 -2.09 42.30 -20.52
CA GLU A 822 -3.25 43.03 -21.02
C GLU A 822 -4.51 42.13 -21.08
N ARG A 823 -4.34 40.82 -21.32
CA ARG A 823 -5.46 39.86 -21.35
C ARG A 823 -6.04 39.61 -19.96
N VAL A 824 -5.18 39.41 -18.95
CA VAL A 824 -5.59 39.25 -17.54
C VAL A 824 -6.31 40.51 -17.06
N GLN A 825 -5.77 41.68 -17.39
CA GLN A 825 -6.42 42.96 -17.12
C GLN A 825 -7.80 43.08 -17.78
N SER A 826 -7.94 42.70 -19.05
CA SER A 826 -9.24 42.76 -19.76
C SER A 826 -10.33 41.89 -19.12
N ILE A 827 -9.98 40.75 -18.52
CA ILE A 827 -10.92 39.88 -17.81
C ILE A 827 -11.44 40.58 -16.55
N LEU A 828 -10.56 41.21 -15.79
CA LEU A 828 -10.93 41.97 -14.59
C LEU A 828 -11.76 43.21 -14.95
N GLU A 829 -11.36 43.98 -15.96
CA GLU A 829 -12.10 45.16 -16.45
C GLU A 829 -13.50 44.81 -16.99
N SER A 830 -13.64 43.68 -17.70
CA SER A 830 -14.95 43.21 -18.19
C SER A 830 -15.94 42.84 -17.08
N SER A 831 -15.43 42.60 -15.86
CA SER A 831 -16.21 42.18 -14.71
C SER A 831 -16.43 43.34 -13.73
N HIS A 832 -15.46 44.25 -13.66
CA HIS A 832 -15.40 45.37 -12.73
C HIS A 832 -14.76 46.60 -13.41
N ALA A 833 -15.55 47.65 -13.62
CA ALA A 833 -15.01 48.95 -14.06
C ALA A 833 -14.04 49.53 -13.01
N MET A 834 -12.93 50.14 -13.46
CA MET A 834 -11.86 50.65 -12.60
C MET A 834 -11.39 52.06 -13.04
N PRO A 835 -11.07 52.98 -12.11
CA PRO A 835 -10.45 54.27 -12.45
C PRO A 835 -9.09 54.12 -13.13
N ALA A 836 -8.72 55.07 -14.00
CA ALA A 836 -7.52 54.98 -14.82
C ALA A 836 -6.19 54.89 -14.03
N SER A 837 -6.11 55.50 -12.84
CA SER A 837 -4.96 55.39 -11.93
C SER A 837 -4.87 53.99 -11.30
N THR A 838 -5.98 53.50 -10.74
CA THR A 838 -6.14 52.15 -10.20
C THR A 838 -5.79 51.08 -11.24
N ARG A 839 -6.22 51.30 -12.49
CA ARG A 839 -5.96 50.47 -13.67
C ARG A 839 -4.45 50.36 -13.97
N ALA A 840 -3.72 51.47 -13.96
CA ALA A 840 -2.28 51.48 -14.18
C ALA A 840 -1.49 50.81 -13.05
N GLN A 841 -1.91 51.01 -11.79
CA GLN A 841 -1.33 50.34 -10.61
C GLN A 841 -1.57 48.82 -10.64
N LEU A 842 -2.78 48.38 -10.98
CA LEU A 842 -3.09 46.97 -11.16
C LEU A 842 -2.21 46.36 -12.26
N PHE A 843 -2.09 47.00 -13.42
CA PHE A 843 -1.30 46.50 -14.54
C PHE A 843 0.20 46.32 -14.21
N SER A 844 0.79 47.22 -13.42
CA SER A 844 2.19 47.05 -12.99
C SER A 844 2.37 45.90 -11.99
N THR A 845 1.40 45.68 -11.08
CA THR A 845 1.39 44.47 -10.22
C THR A 845 1.23 43.20 -11.04
N ILE A 846 0.28 43.14 -11.99
CA ILE A 846 0.09 42.02 -12.92
C ILE A 846 1.40 41.68 -13.65
N LYS A 847 2.11 42.68 -14.21
CA LYS A 847 3.41 42.46 -14.88
C LYS A 847 4.47 41.87 -13.95
N ARG A 848 4.62 42.40 -12.73
CA ARG A 848 5.58 41.88 -11.73
C ARG A 848 5.24 40.46 -11.25
N VAL A 849 3.95 40.15 -11.17
CA VAL A 849 3.45 38.90 -10.57
C VAL A 849 3.33 37.76 -11.58
N LEU A 850 3.05 38.05 -12.86
CA LEU A 850 3.00 37.01 -13.89
C LEU A 850 4.39 36.48 -14.24
N SER A 851 5.41 37.34 -14.39
CA SER A 851 6.74 36.91 -14.89
C SER A 851 7.37 35.71 -14.14
N PRO A 852 7.30 35.60 -12.79
CA PRO A 852 7.80 34.41 -12.09
C PRO A 852 6.90 33.17 -12.24
N ALA A 853 5.59 33.36 -12.47
CA ALA A 853 4.66 32.26 -12.73
C ALA A 853 4.76 31.72 -14.17
N THR A 854 4.97 32.60 -15.17
CA THR A 854 5.24 32.17 -16.55
C THR A 854 6.59 31.48 -16.63
N ALA A 855 7.63 31.99 -15.96
CA ALA A 855 8.92 31.30 -15.85
C ALA A 855 8.78 29.89 -15.21
N ALA A 856 7.95 29.72 -14.18
CA ALA A 856 7.68 28.41 -13.59
C ALA A 856 6.92 27.47 -14.56
N SER A 857 5.97 28.00 -15.34
CA SER A 857 5.25 27.26 -16.38
C SER A 857 6.17 26.79 -17.51
N ILE A 858 7.03 27.68 -18.01
CA ILE A 858 8.03 27.39 -19.05
C ILE A 858 9.06 26.37 -18.54
N THR A 859 9.47 26.45 -17.27
CA THR A 859 10.37 25.44 -16.68
C THR A 859 9.70 24.07 -16.62
N ALA A 860 8.47 23.99 -16.08
CA ALA A 860 7.74 22.72 -15.96
C ALA A 860 7.34 22.09 -17.30
N THR A 861 7.09 22.89 -18.35
CA THR A 861 6.85 22.38 -19.71
C THR A 861 8.14 21.95 -20.38
N ALA A 862 9.25 22.66 -20.17
CA ALA A 862 10.57 22.24 -20.64
C ALA A 862 11.03 20.92 -19.97
N THR A 863 10.75 20.71 -18.68
CA THR A 863 11.10 19.45 -18.01
C THR A 863 10.11 18.33 -18.27
N ALA A 864 8.82 18.61 -18.49
CA ALA A 864 7.90 17.62 -19.05
C ALA A 864 8.30 17.19 -20.47
N ALA A 865 8.84 18.10 -21.30
CA ALA A 865 9.43 17.72 -22.58
C ALA A 865 10.74 16.93 -22.39
N ALA A 866 11.61 17.36 -21.47
CA ALA A 866 12.92 16.75 -21.25
C ALA A 866 12.84 15.34 -20.65
N SER A 867 11.94 15.07 -19.70
CA SER A 867 11.74 13.71 -19.15
C SER A 867 11.18 12.76 -20.21
N ASN A 868 10.28 13.25 -21.05
CA ASN A 868 9.79 12.52 -22.22
C ASN A 868 10.84 12.37 -23.34
N SER A 869 11.99 13.06 -23.29
CA SER A 869 13.07 12.93 -24.28
C SER A 869 14.38 12.34 -23.73
N SER A 870 14.60 12.29 -22.41
CA SER A 870 15.80 11.70 -21.81
C SER A 870 15.78 10.17 -21.90
N ALA A 871 14.59 9.56 -21.87
CA ALA A 871 14.39 8.16 -22.25
C ALA A 871 14.52 7.92 -23.78
N ILE A 872 14.67 8.98 -24.59
CA ILE A 872 14.61 8.93 -26.06
C ILE A 872 15.71 9.80 -26.70
N SER A 873 16.91 9.80 -26.12
CA SER A 873 18.08 10.46 -26.70
C SER A 873 18.61 9.67 -27.89
N ILE A 874 18.06 9.91 -29.08
CA ILE A 874 18.63 9.41 -30.35
C ILE A 874 20.02 10.04 -30.50
N SER A 875 21.09 9.24 -30.36
CA SER A 875 22.45 9.75 -30.53
C SER A 875 22.66 10.23 -31.99
N PRO A 876 23.46 11.29 -32.23
CA PRO A 876 23.70 11.79 -33.57
C PRO A 876 24.29 10.73 -34.52
N ASP A 877 25.02 9.75 -33.97
CA ASP A 877 25.56 8.60 -34.71
C ASP A 877 24.45 7.77 -35.38
N THR A 878 23.28 7.68 -34.77
CA THR A 878 22.12 6.95 -35.33
C THR A 878 21.60 7.61 -36.61
N ILE A 879 21.75 8.94 -36.73
CA ILE A 879 21.37 9.73 -37.90
C ILE A 879 22.51 9.71 -38.94
N ALA A 880 23.76 9.74 -38.48
CA ALA A 880 24.94 9.61 -39.33
C ALA A 880 25.00 8.25 -40.06
N LEU A 881 24.66 7.16 -39.37
CA LEU A 881 24.61 5.80 -39.93
C LEU A 881 23.63 5.61 -41.09
N LEU A 882 22.59 6.46 -41.19
CA LEU A 882 21.63 6.45 -42.30
C LEU A 882 22.08 7.30 -43.50
N SER A 883 23.18 8.06 -43.36
CA SER A 883 23.59 9.12 -44.29
C SER A 883 24.82 8.79 -45.15
N SER A 884 25.36 7.56 -45.06
CA SER A 884 26.68 7.21 -45.59
C SER A 884 26.72 6.88 -47.09
N SER A 885 26.57 7.89 -47.97
CA SER A 885 26.99 7.79 -49.37
C SER A 885 27.48 9.14 -49.95
N HIS A 886 28.80 9.38 -49.89
CA HIS A 886 29.58 10.39 -50.61
C HIS A 886 29.07 11.85 -50.71
N SER A 887 29.62 12.73 -49.86
CA SER A 887 30.17 14.02 -50.31
C SER A 887 31.24 14.56 -49.34
N SER A 888 32.27 15.23 -49.89
CA SER A 888 33.38 15.81 -49.13
C SER A 888 33.03 17.19 -48.52
N PRO A 889 33.74 17.70 -47.50
CA PRO A 889 33.27 18.85 -46.72
C PRO A 889 33.60 20.22 -47.36
N SER A 890 32.64 21.14 -47.29
CA SER A 890 32.85 22.56 -47.61
C SER A 890 31.95 23.51 -46.80
N SER A 891 32.58 24.21 -45.84
CA SER A 891 32.37 25.60 -45.42
C SER A 891 30.97 26.27 -45.39
N SER A 892 30.74 27.01 -44.29
CA SER A 892 29.75 28.10 -44.10
C SER A 892 28.27 27.67 -43.92
N SER A 893 27.44 28.37 -43.13
CA SER A 893 27.70 29.45 -42.16
C SER A 893 26.64 29.44 -41.04
N SER A 894 27.04 29.81 -39.82
CA SER A 894 26.12 29.99 -38.68
C SER A 894 25.80 31.48 -38.47
N PRO A 895 24.53 31.91 -38.50
CA PRO A 895 24.17 33.30 -38.21
C PRO A 895 24.31 33.60 -36.72
N PHE A 896 25.03 34.68 -36.43
CA PHE A 896 25.35 35.15 -35.08
C PHE A 896 24.17 35.87 -34.42
N SER A 897 23.93 35.62 -33.13
CA SER A 897 23.20 36.52 -32.23
C SER A 897 23.64 36.21 -30.80
N GLY A 898 24.29 37.18 -30.14
CA GLY A 898 25.03 36.95 -28.91
C GLY A 898 24.21 37.08 -27.63
N SER A 899 24.79 36.59 -26.53
CA SER A 899 24.42 36.91 -25.15
C SER A 899 25.67 37.36 -24.40
N ASP A 900 25.61 38.51 -23.75
CA ASP A 900 26.80 39.18 -23.21
C ASP A 900 27.55 38.39 -22.13
N THR A 901 28.88 38.55 -22.13
CA THR A 901 29.74 38.12 -21.02
C THR A 901 29.47 38.97 -19.77
N GLY A 902 28.96 38.36 -18.71
CA GLY A 902 28.76 39.00 -17.41
C GLY A 902 29.01 38.04 -16.24
N ASN A 903 30.11 38.25 -15.50
CA ASN A 903 30.46 37.45 -14.32
C ASN A 903 29.34 37.49 -13.27
N ASN A 904 28.83 36.32 -12.84
CA ASN A 904 27.98 36.22 -11.65
C ASN A 904 27.92 34.80 -11.05
N THR A 905 28.95 34.43 -10.28
CA THR A 905 28.99 33.20 -9.46
C THR A 905 28.04 33.21 -8.25
N ASN A 906 27.20 34.24 -8.10
CA ASN A 906 26.27 34.45 -6.98
C ASN A 906 24.78 34.25 -7.34
N ALA A 907 24.46 33.67 -8.51
CA ALA A 907 23.10 33.63 -9.05
C ALA A 907 22.11 32.66 -8.34
N THR A 908 22.58 31.82 -7.41
CA THR A 908 21.82 30.68 -6.85
C THR A 908 20.78 31.05 -5.78
N ASN A 909 20.63 32.33 -5.44
CA ASN A 909 19.78 32.84 -4.34
C ASN A 909 18.81 33.97 -4.75
N VAL A 910 18.50 34.12 -6.04
CA VAL A 910 17.49 35.09 -6.49
C VAL A 910 16.06 34.57 -6.25
N ASP A 911 15.35 35.22 -5.33
CA ASP A 911 13.91 35.06 -5.08
C ASP A 911 13.08 35.13 -6.38
N CYS A 912 12.18 34.16 -6.61
CA CYS A 912 11.31 34.16 -7.79
C CYS A 912 10.31 35.34 -7.78
N PHE A 913 9.44 35.40 -6.77
CA PHE A 913 8.55 36.55 -6.60
C PHE A 913 9.29 37.68 -5.87
N THR A 914 9.28 38.88 -6.45
CA THR A 914 9.74 40.13 -5.81
C THR A 914 8.59 40.89 -5.13
N ASP A 915 7.34 40.53 -5.43
CA ASP A 915 6.14 41.16 -4.89
C ASP A 915 5.80 40.69 -3.46
N PRO A 916 5.61 41.59 -2.47
CA PRO A 916 5.39 41.21 -1.08
C PRO A 916 4.02 40.56 -0.82
N VAL A 917 2.98 40.92 -1.60
CA VAL A 917 1.66 40.30 -1.48
C VAL A 917 1.73 38.86 -1.97
N THR A 918 2.46 38.62 -3.06
CA THR A 918 2.63 37.28 -3.63
C THR A 918 3.52 36.39 -2.76
N LYS A 919 4.61 36.94 -2.18
CA LYS A 919 5.39 36.23 -1.13
C LYS A 919 4.50 35.82 0.05
N LEU A 920 3.61 36.71 0.50
CA LEU A 920 2.66 36.42 1.58
C LEU A 920 1.64 35.35 1.18
N MET A 921 1.09 35.39 -0.04
CA MET A 921 0.14 34.37 -0.53
C MET A 921 0.81 33.00 -0.65
N LEU A 922 2.02 32.92 -1.22
CA LEU A 922 2.78 31.68 -1.31
C LEU A 922 3.14 31.11 0.08
N SER A 923 3.55 31.97 1.03
CA SER A 923 3.84 31.55 2.41
C SER A 923 2.59 31.02 3.14
N ARG A 924 1.42 31.65 2.93
CA ARG A 924 0.13 31.15 3.46
C ARG A 924 -0.31 29.84 2.79
N LEU A 925 -0.10 29.69 1.49
CA LEU A 925 -0.36 28.46 0.74
C LEU A 925 0.51 27.31 1.28
N ARG A 926 1.82 27.56 1.46
CA ARG A 926 2.77 26.64 2.09
C ARG A 926 2.30 26.18 3.47
N ALA A 927 1.91 27.11 4.34
CA ALA A 927 1.41 26.79 5.67
C ALA A 927 0.11 25.94 5.64
N HIS A 928 -0.82 26.22 4.73
CA HIS A 928 -2.06 25.45 4.58
C HIS A 928 -1.80 24.04 4.03
N VAL A 929 -0.95 23.89 3.01
CA VAL A 929 -0.56 22.59 2.44
C VAL A 929 0.20 21.75 3.47
N LEU A 930 1.16 22.35 4.18
CA LEU A 930 1.88 21.72 5.29
C LEU A 930 0.94 21.20 6.38
N ALA A 931 -0.04 22.01 6.81
CA ALA A 931 -0.98 21.62 7.85
C ALA A 931 -1.87 20.43 7.46
N ARG A 932 -2.08 20.18 6.15
CA ARG A 932 -2.83 19.02 5.65
C ARG A 932 -1.94 17.79 5.42
N LEU A 933 -0.69 17.96 4.97
CA LEU A 933 0.26 16.85 4.72
C LEU A 933 0.98 16.35 5.98
N SER A 934 1.14 17.19 7.01
CA SER A 934 1.71 16.79 8.31
C SER A 934 0.66 16.25 9.30
N ALA A 935 -0.62 16.21 8.90
CA ALA A 935 -1.72 15.69 9.70
C ALA A 935 -1.58 14.17 9.95
N SER A 936 -1.24 13.82 11.18
CA SER A 936 -0.78 12.48 11.57
C SER A 936 -1.95 11.50 11.70
N SER A 937 -2.90 11.82 12.56
CA SER A 937 -4.07 10.99 12.87
C SER A 937 -5.18 11.12 11.81
N ALA A 938 -6.03 10.09 11.71
CA ALA A 938 -7.19 10.13 10.82
C ALA A 938 -8.18 11.24 11.19
N SER A 939 -8.41 11.47 12.49
CA SER A 939 -9.23 12.56 12.99
C SER A 939 -8.66 13.95 12.66
N GLU A 940 -7.33 14.11 12.70
CA GLU A 940 -6.67 15.34 12.27
C GLU A 940 -6.76 15.58 10.75
N ARG A 941 -6.60 14.52 9.93
CA ARG A 941 -6.80 14.59 8.47
C ARG A 941 -8.24 14.93 8.09
N VAL A 942 -9.23 14.38 8.79
CA VAL A 942 -10.65 14.74 8.62
C VAL A 942 -10.88 16.20 9.03
N ARG A 943 -10.44 16.61 10.22
CA ARG A 943 -10.61 17.99 10.74
C ARG A 943 -9.99 19.03 9.81
N THR A 944 -8.72 18.85 9.43
CA THR A 944 -8.01 19.80 8.56
C THR A 944 -8.61 19.87 7.16
N THR A 945 -9.23 18.80 6.69
CA THR A 945 -9.98 18.78 5.42
C THR A 945 -11.35 19.45 5.55
N SER A 946 -12.10 19.22 6.64
CA SER A 946 -13.40 19.89 6.85
C SER A 946 -13.26 21.39 7.08
N THR A 947 -12.16 21.85 7.70
CA THR A 947 -11.87 23.28 7.87
C THR A 947 -11.10 23.91 6.71
N ALA A 948 -10.74 23.17 5.66
CA ALA A 948 -9.86 23.66 4.59
C ALA A 948 -10.43 24.88 3.86
N SER A 949 -11.73 24.90 3.57
CA SER A 949 -12.41 26.04 2.93
C SER A 949 -12.35 27.30 3.79
N GLN A 950 -12.63 27.18 5.10
CA GLN A 950 -12.56 28.29 6.06
C GLN A 950 -11.12 28.78 6.28
N SER A 951 -10.15 27.86 6.36
CA SER A 951 -8.73 28.18 6.53
C SER A 951 -8.17 28.89 5.30
N LEU A 952 -8.49 28.41 4.09
CA LEU A 952 -8.04 29.03 2.85
C LEU A 952 -8.75 30.38 2.57
N ALA A 953 -10.02 30.51 2.99
CA ALA A 953 -10.72 31.80 2.99
C ALA A 953 -10.07 32.81 3.96
N ALA A 954 -9.67 32.38 5.16
CA ALA A 954 -8.92 33.21 6.11
C ALA A 954 -7.52 33.56 5.60
N ALA A 955 -6.88 32.67 4.83
CA ALA A 955 -5.63 32.94 4.13
C ALA A 955 -5.76 33.97 2.99
N GLY A 956 -6.98 34.23 2.50
CA GLY A 956 -7.25 35.16 1.39
C GLY A 956 -7.35 34.52 0.01
N MET A 957 -7.55 33.20 -0.07
CA MET A 957 -7.61 32.40 -1.31
C MET A 957 -8.91 31.56 -1.43
N PRO A 958 -10.10 32.06 -1.07
CA PRO A 958 -11.33 31.25 -1.03
C PRO A 958 -11.75 30.63 -2.38
N GLU A 959 -11.30 31.19 -3.50
CA GLU A 959 -11.60 30.67 -4.85
C GLU A 959 -10.93 29.32 -5.13
N PHE A 960 -9.74 29.08 -4.56
CA PHE A 960 -8.82 28.03 -5.02
C PHE A 960 -8.92 26.70 -4.26
N VAL A 961 -9.96 26.50 -3.44
CA VAL A 961 -10.10 25.32 -2.56
C VAL A 961 -9.93 23.99 -3.31
N ASN A 962 -10.49 23.87 -4.53
CA ASN A 962 -10.38 22.66 -5.34
C ASN A 962 -8.96 22.44 -5.89
N GLU A 963 -8.28 23.51 -6.34
CA GLU A 963 -6.95 23.42 -6.94
C GLU A 963 -5.86 23.20 -5.89
N VAL A 964 -5.97 23.84 -4.73
CA VAL A 964 -5.14 23.54 -3.56
C VAL A 964 -5.44 22.13 -3.03
N GLY A 965 -6.68 21.65 -3.18
CA GLY A 965 -7.06 20.25 -2.96
C GLY A 965 -6.25 19.27 -3.81
N LYS A 966 -6.21 19.49 -5.13
CA LYS A 966 -5.40 18.69 -6.08
C LYS A 966 -3.91 18.72 -5.74
N ILE A 967 -3.36 19.89 -5.41
CA ILE A 967 -1.94 20.03 -5.01
C ILE A 967 -1.62 19.16 -3.78
N VAL A 968 -2.49 19.15 -2.77
CA VAL A 968 -2.33 18.29 -1.58
C VAL A 968 -2.45 16.81 -1.93
N GLU A 969 -3.32 16.43 -2.87
CA GLU A 969 -3.48 15.05 -3.31
C GLU A 969 -2.26 14.55 -4.11
N SER A 970 -1.82 15.29 -5.14
CA SER A 970 -0.66 14.94 -5.97
C SER A 970 0.63 14.88 -5.15
N LEU A 971 0.88 15.88 -4.30
CA LEU A 971 2.06 15.89 -3.43
C LEU A 971 1.96 14.82 -2.33
N GLY A 972 0.73 14.43 -1.94
CA GLY A 972 0.48 13.28 -1.08
C GLY A 972 0.86 11.95 -1.73
N LYS A 973 0.50 11.72 -3.00
CA LYS A 973 0.85 10.49 -3.75
C LYS A 973 2.36 10.33 -3.92
N VAL A 974 3.06 11.37 -4.36
CA VAL A 974 4.53 11.37 -4.48
C VAL A 974 5.16 11.05 -3.12
N ARG A 975 4.74 11.75 -2.05
CA ARG A 975 5.19 11.51 -0.67
C ARG A 975 4.92 10.08 -0.17
N GLU A 976 3.80 9.47 -0.55
CA GLU A 976 3.47 8.09 -0.15
C GLU A 976 4.28 7.05 -0.93
N VAL A 977 4.52 7.24 -2.23
CA VAL A 977 5.35 6.33 -3.05
C VAL A 977 6.81 6.40 -2.65
N ASP A 978 7.40 7.60 -2.56
CA ASP A 978 8.81 7.77 -2.15
C ASP A 978 9.06 7.26 -0.71
N TRP A 979 8.10 7.41 0.21
CA TRP A 979 8.24 6.83 1.55
C TRP A 979 8.14 5.28 1.56
N LEU A 980 7.36 4.68 0.65
CA LEU A 980 7.29 3.23 0.49
C LEU A 980 8.54 2.65 -0.20
N CYS A 981 9.11 3.35 -1.16
CA CYS A 981 10.30 2.93 -1.90
C CYS A 981 11.60 3.21 -1.13
N HIS A 982 11.73 4.36 -0.47
CA HIS A 982 12.99 4.85 0.11
C HIS A 982 12.95 5.10 1.62
N GLY A 983 11.88 4.69 2.31
CA GLY A 983 11.71 4.82 3.77
C GLY A 983 12.93 4.36 4.59
N MET A 984 13.51 3.21 4.25
CA MET A 984 14.70 2.67 4.94
C MET A 984 15.93 3.59 4.79
N VAL A 985 16.09 4.27 3.65
CA VAL A 985 17.22 5.19 3.40
C VAL A 985 17.08 6.45 4.27
N TYR A 986 15.85 6.92 4.51
CA TYR A 986 15.60 8.01 5.45
C TYR A 986 15.81 7.59 6.92
N GLU A 987 15.59 6.33 7.26
CA GLU A 987 15.88 5.78 8.60
C GLU A 987 17.39 5.53 8.81
N GLU A 988 18.12 5.12 7.77
CA GLU A 988 19.59 5.01 7.75
C GLU A 988 20.24 6.39 7.90
N VAL A 989 19.87 7.38 7.07
CA VAL A 989 20.33 8.79 7.18
C VAL A 989 19.94 9.46 8.50
N TRP A 990 18.95 8.91 9.22
CA TRP A 990 18.63 9.31 10.59
C TRP A 990 19.52 8.62 11.63
N GLY A 991 19.82 7.33 11.46
CA GLY A 991 20.62 6.50 12.36
C GLY A 991 22.12 6.81 12.34
N GLU A 992 22.73 6.94 11.16
CA GLU A 992 24.16 7.31 10.97
C GLU A 992 24.56 8.52 11.83
N ARG A 993 23.61 9.44 12.02
CA ARG A 993 23.83 10.73 12.68
C ARG A 993 23.63 10.72 14.19
N GLU A 994 23.25 9.59 14.77
CA GLU A 994 23.37 9.35 16.21
C GLU A 994 24.80 8.86 16.51
N GLU A 995 25.37 7.95 15.70
CA GLU A 995 26.79 7.54 15.81
C GLU A 995 27.77 8.72 15.61
N ASP A 996 27.56 9.56 14.58
CA ASP A 996 28.35 10.78 14.31
C ASP A 996 28.17 11.89 15.38
N ARG A 997 27.28 11.68 16.36
CA ARG A 997 27.10 12.54 17.55
C ARG A 997 27.71 11.93 18.80
N GLU A 998 27.48 10.64 19.06
CA GLU A 998 28.10 9.92 20.17
C GLU A 998 29.64 9.93 20.01
N SER A 999 30.14 9.75 18.78
CA SER A 999 31.56 9.89 18.40
C SER A 999 32.13 11.32 18.51
N ARG A 1000 31.33 12.30 18.94
CA ARG A 1000 31.75 13.69 19.24
C ARG A 1000 31.39 14.13 20.67
N GLN A 1001 30.90 13.20 21.49
CA GLN A 1001 30.57 13.43 22.90
C GLN A 1001 31.33 12.48 23.85
N GLY A 1002 31.83 11.35 23.33
CA GLY A 1002 33.02 10.66 23.88
C GLY A 1002 34.32 11.32 23.42
#